data_AF-A0A4Q4NVZ8-F1
#
_entry.id   AF-A0A4Q4NVZ8-F1
#
_cell.length_a   1.000
_cell.length_b   1.000
_cell.length_c   1.000
_cell.angle_alpha   90.00
_cell.angle_beta   90.00
_cell.angle_gamma   90.00
#
_symmetry.space_group_name_H-M   'P 1'
#
loop_
_entity.id
_entity.type
_entity.pdbx_description
1 polymer ?
#
loop_
_entity_poly.entity_id
_entity_poly.type
_entity_poly.pdbx_seq_one_letter_code
_entity_poly.pdbx_strand_id
1 'polypeptide(L)'
;MPVSFPHGITTCMLIVFLERSRPCASAYRYTPHDTRSRNAICAPRYYNATRLLQQDNIAGTQKTAQEQDAPIDFSESELEQEQLKNSVRGLMRDVPSSVAVLTVASIDPKTKKHVPMGVAVSSLSTVSLDPPTISFNIKQPSKTLDAIRATDGLFRVHFPAANRSGAKLVDLFSRGNHPDAYDLRSKQLKLHQPIKKIQHSIPSSLAPQVLAGYVRAAMECEVTHEFPVADHVILVAKVNDLEQKTAKGPAIMYINGEYRSPEGKSVYVAENAQPSAASADIASVWEYPLFPGEKERRHYMEQIKAIIRSTPAYYKDPSRETSRTININLPYPPADFGIDLELLIAECRQEMGLGSPLRPGAEDKQVLSEFYGVLTPSMRDRIVDRAKKLVALDERYLSQPYRSFLFNLGVNPNSKDFLPSDIMKPLRAANLAPRFKQDREQVIGETEDIIKAEQIEHRLREHLRSMKYEDARREPFEVAMEAIGERKGAAMHFKKARARLLTQSHPTLFDASAIDITGEVTEEELRVVLCRLINYLNIKSQIHFRQNIERDPRELLRRVRVDPTITGMDIEFLVGKIKHLYLSTRTYRDFLFALEETLRPWFIWNVSWDDLEERVKHFVQSIPLRAIAWSAKGRLAAMGLHWDATVTLPSNNSSKQVTEQSLLKGVILDTLVAKELKNYYGSGTEEENQAIAKYLKETYSFDVTHKPMQYTSAASDSQSSADEMQQAMATTLETSQEEAWFDDGEPGQPPAAQDGATRRKAGWTRRIRRIEGDRSLRITRLPGKSKRIEHGDNK
;
A
#
# COMPACT_ATOMS: atom_id res chain seq x y z
N MET A 1 -26.32 -9.25 66.21
CA MET A 1 -25.89 -10.68 66.13
C MET A 1 -26.38 -11.26 64.78
N PRO A 2 -25.72 -12.30 64.23
CA PRO A 2 -25.50 -12.38 62.77
C PRO A 2 -26.10 -13.62 62.07
N VAL A 3 -25.58 -13.90 60.84
CA VAL A 3 -25.61 -15.11 59.98
C VAL A 3 -26.51 -14.99 58.72
N SER A 4 -26.09 -15.29 57.48
CA SER A 4 -24.75 -15.36 56.81
C SER A 4 -24.91 -15.43 55.26
N PHE A 5 -23.85 -15.14 54.50
CA PHE A 5 -23.69 -15.48 53.06
C PHE A 5 -22.23 -15.95 52.78
N PRO A 6 -22.00 -16.90 51.84
CA PRO A 6 -20.67 -17.23 51.28
C PRO A 6 -20.53 -16.78 49.81
N HIS A 7 -19.38 -16.75 49.14
CA HIS A 7 -17.94 -16.56 49.46
C HIS A 7 -17.22 -16.31 48.11
N GLY A 8 -16.10 -15.57 48.07
CA GLY A 8 -15.15 -15.64 46.93
C GLY A 8 -14.77 -14.34 46.20
N ILE A 9 -14.06 -13.43 46.87
CA ILE A 9 -13.23 -12.39 46.22
C ILE A 9 -11.84 -12.45 46.88
N THR A 10 -10.77 -12.45 46.09
CA THR A 10 -9.38 -12.42 46.59
C THR A 10 -8.72 -11.09 46.24
N THR A 11 -8.11 -10.47 47.26
CA THR A 11 -7.71 -9.06 47.29
C THR A 11 -6.27 -8.83 46.80
N CYS A 12 -6.03 -7.77 46.01
CA CYS A 12 -4.69 -7.24 45.78
C CYS A 12 -4.25 -6.35 46.96
N MET A 13 -3.10 -6.66 47.56
CA MET A 13 -2.59 -5.98 48.75
C MET A 13 -1.67 -4.80 48.37
N LEU A 14 -2.11 -3.58 48.66
CA LEU A 14 -1.22 -2.41 48.70
C LEU A 14 -0.41 -2.44 50.00
N ILE A 15 0.91 -2.19 49.93
CA ILE A 15 1.72 -1.88 51.11
C ILE A 15 2.24 -0.44 50.96
N VAL A 16 1.74 0.43 51.83
CA VAL A 16 2.24 1.79 52.04
C VAL A 16 3.07 1.78 53.32
N PHE A 17 4.28 2.34 53.29
CA PHE A 17 5.03 2.67 54.49
C PHE A 17 5.18 4.19 54.61
N LEU A 18 4.95 4.71 55.81
CA LEU A 18 4.77 6.13 56.09
C LEU A 18 5.33 6.43 57.48
N GLU A 19 6.53 7.02 57.58
CA GLU A 19 7.16 7.60 58.80
C GLU A 19 8.49 8.26 58.37
N ARG A 20 9.07 9.29 59.02
CA ARG A 20 8.59 10.36 59.92
C ARG A 20 9.66 11.48 59.88
N SER A 21 9.29 12.75 60.08
CA SER A 21 10.22 13.89 59.87
C SER A 21 11.10 14.24 61.08
N ARG A 22 12.38 14.64 60.86
CA ARG A 22 13.06 15.89 61.34
C ARG A 22 14.61 15.83 61.27
N PRO A 23 15.35 16.97 61.31
CA PRO A 23 16.48 17.19 60.39
C PRO A 23 17.84 17.53 61.03
N CYS A 24 18.88 17.64 60.18
CA CYS A 24 20.14 18.42 60.26
C CYS A 24 21.10 17.89 59.16
N ALA A 25 22.18 18.53 58.71
CA ALA A 25 22.55 19.93 58.54
C ALA A 25 23.80 19.99 57.61
N SER A 26 23.95 21.06 56.82
CA SER A 26 25.19 21.56 56.16
C SER A 26 26.49 20.72 56.23
N ALA A 27 27.09 20.42 55.06
CA ALA A 27 28.42 20.98 54.68
C ALA A 27 28.82 20.67 53.22
N TYR A 28 29.32 21.69 52.52
CA TYR A 28 30.09 21.55 51.29
C TYR A 28 31.50 20.97 51.56
N ARG A 29 32.04 20.21 50.60
CA ARG A 29 33.41 20.43 50.08
C ARG A 29 33.62 19.75 48.72
N TYR A 30 34.40 20.41 47.87
CA TYR A 30 34.71 20.03 46.48
C TYR A 30 36.24 19.95 46.33
N THR A 31 36.73 19.49 45.17
CA THR A 31 38.14 19.48 44.68
C THR A 31 39.07 18.36 45.22
N PRO A 32 40.15 18.01 44.49
CA PRO A 32 40.19 17.73 43.04
C PRO A 32 41.12 16.55 42.63
N HIS A 33 41.14 16.23 41.32
CA HIS A 33 42.24 15.67 40.49
C HIS A 33 43.32 14.76 41.12
N ASP A 34 43.59 13.61 40.47
CA ASP A 34 44.72 13.57 39.54
C ASP A 34 44.65 12.45 38.46
N THR A 35 45.47 12.60 37.43
CA THR A 35 45.54 11.75 36.23
C THR A 35 46.78 10.86 36.22
N ARG A 36 46.67 9.62 35.70
CA ARG A 36 47.75 9.02 34.90
C ARG A 36 47.31 7.84 34.04
N SER A 37 47.62 7.93 32.75
CA SER A 37 47.50 6.87 31.76
C SER A 37 48.56 5.79 31.94
N ARG A 38 48.21 4.53 31.61
CA ARG A 38 49.12 3.61 30.91
C ARG A 38 48.33 2.63 30.05
N ASN A 39 48.77 2.48 28.80
CA ASN A 39 48.18 1.58 27.81
C ASN A 39 48.44 0.10 28.16
N ALA A 40 47.43 -0.75 27.99
CA ALA A 40 47.60 -2.16 27.69
C ALA A 40 46.59 -2.54 26.60
N ILE A 41 47.06 -3.25 25.58
CA ILE A 41 46.26 -3.64 24.42
C ILE A 41 45.49 -4.91 24.76
N CYS A 42 44.18 -4.92 24.54
CA CYS A 42 43.39 -6.16 24.47
C CYS A 42 42.35 -6.02 23.35
N ALA A 43 42.33 -6.98 22.42
CA ALA A 43 41.52 -6.91 21.20
C ALA A 43 40.10 -7.48 21.42
N PRO A 44 39.07 -7.02 20.68
CA PRO A 44 37.67 -7.31 21.00
C PRO A 44 37.07 -8.49 20.21
N ARG A 45 36.33 -9.38 20.90
CA ARG A 45 35.44 -10.43 20.37
C ARG A 45 34.34 -10.71 21.41
N TYR A 46 33.02 -10.76 21.15
CA TYR A 46 32.21 -10.33 20.00
C TYR A 46 30.85 -9.80 20.50
N TYR A 47 30.35 -8.73 19.88
CA TYR A 47 28.91 -8.47 19.73
C TYR A 47 28.73 -7.96 18.29
N ASN A 48 28.08 -8.74 17.43
CA ASN A 48 27.64 -8.29 16.11
C ASN A 48 26.49 -9.16 15.60
N ALA A 49 25.30 -8.58 15.51
CA ALA A 49 24.27 -9.05 14.59
C ALA A 49 24.48 -8.37 13.23
N THR A 50 25.59 -8.69 12.57
CA THR A 50 25.96 -8.13 11.26
C THR A 50 25.98 -9.25 10.23
N ARG A 51 24.91 -9.35 9.44
CA ARG A 51 24.82 -10.27 8.31
C ARG A 51 25.56 -9.66 7.12
N LEU A 52 26.81 -10.07 6.91
CA LEU A 52 27.54 -9.69 5.69
C LEU A 52 26.95 -10.40 4.48
N LEU A 53 26.87 -9.66 3.37
CA LEU A 53 26.59 -10.18 2.04
C LEU A 53 27.90 -10.75 1.48
N GLN A 54 27.80 -11.87 0.76
CA GLN A 54 28.93 -12.48 0.07
C GLN A 54 28.49 -12.74 -1.38
N GLN A 55 29.12 -12.03 -2.31
CA GLN A 55 29.15 -12.32 -3.75
C GLN A 55 30.57 -11.93 -4.22
N ASP A 56 31.16 -12.79 -5.05
CA ASP A 56 32.61 -12.91 -5.21
C ASP A 56 33.20 -12.11 -6.39
N ASN A 57 34.50 -12.36 -6.64
CA ASN A 57 35.34 -12.04 -7.81
C ASN A 57 36.19 -10.76 -7.74
N ILE A 58 37.46 -10.71 -8.17
CA ILE A 58 38.44 -11.72 -8.65
C ILE A 58 39.85 -11.17 -8.33
N ALA A 59 40.85 -12.03 -8.00
CA ALA A 59 42.24 -12.01 -8.54
C ALA A 59 43.30 -12.68 -7.62
N GLY A 60 43.87 -13.80 -8.10
CA GLY A 60 45.33 -13.97 -8.17
C GLY A 60 46.17 -14.23 -6.91
N THR A 61 46.56 -15.51 -6.77
CA THR A 61 47.89 -15.97 -6.31
C THR A 61 48.09 -16.32 -4.82
N GLN A 62 48.47 -17.60 -4.64
CA GLN A 62 48.86 -18.33 -3.43
C GLN A 62 49.82 -17.61 -2.46
N LYS A 63 49.66 -17.90 -1.15
CA LYS A 63 50.67 -18.66 -0.38
C LYS A 63 50.10 -19.25 0.92
N THR A 64 50.57 -20.46 1.24
CA THR A 64 50.21 -21.24 2.42
C THR A 64 50.93 -20.78 3.69
N ALA A 65 50.20 -20.69 4.80
CA ALA A 65 50.73 -20.86 6.16
C ALA A 65 49.63 -21.47 7.03
N GLN A 66 49.94 -22.56 7.74
CA GLN A 66 49.08 -23.09 8.81
C GLN A 66 49.51 -22.44 10.12
N GLU A 67 48.59 -21.74 10.80
CA GLU A 67 48.70 -21.45 12.22
C GLU A 67 47.55 -22.16 12.95
N GLN A 68 47.89 -22.90 13.99
CA GLN A 68 46.96 -23.64 14.83
C GLN A 68 46.67 -22.80 16.08
N ASP A 69 45.47 -22.21 16.19
CA ASP A 69 45.01 -21.57 17.42
C ASP A 69 44.76 -22.65 18.49
N ALA A 70 45.47 -22.56 19.62
CA ALA A 70 45.22 -23.39 20.80
C ALA A 70 43.98 -22.90 21.57
N PRO A 71 43.19 -23.79 22.20
CA PRO A 71 42.03 -23.39 22.99
C PRO A 71 42.45 -22.66 24.27
N ILE A 72 41.77 -21.55 24.57
CA ILE A 72 41.92 -20.81 25.82
C ILE A 72 41.14 -21.53 26.92
N ASP A 73 41.85 -21.93 27.97
CA ASP A 73 41.27 -22.58 29.15
C ASP A 73 40.70 -21.51 30.09
N PHE A 74 39.39 -21.52 30.33
CA PHE A 74 38.72 -20.59 31.23
C PHE A 74 38.75 -21.13 32.66
N SER A 75 39.01 -20.28 33.66
CA SER A 75 38.97 -20.72 35.05
C SER A 75 37.55 -21.11 35.49
N GLU A 76 37.44 -22.03 36.45
CA GLU A 76 36.14 -22.42 37.03
C GLU A 76 35.33 -21.21 37.51
N SER A 77 36.00 -20.19 38.07
CA SER A 77 35.37 -18.95 38.53
C SER A 77 34.77 -18.08 37.40
N GLU A 78 35.34 -18.11 36.20
CA GLU A 78 34.81 -17.38 35.03
C GLU A 78 33.61 -18.11 34.43
N LEU A 79 33.65 -19.45 34.42
CA LEU A 79 32.54 -20.31 34.02
C LEU A 79 31.33 -20.13 34.95
N GLU A 80 31.54 -20.11 36.27
CA GLU A 80 30.49 -19.81 37.26
C GLU A 80 29.89 -18.41 37.07
N GLN A 81 30.73 -17.39 36.81
CA GLN A 81 30.26 -16.02 36.57
C GLN A 81 29.43 -15.89 35.29
N GLU A 82 29.84 -16.51 34.18
CA GLU A 82 29.02 -16.52 32.95
C GLU A 82 27.73 -17.33 33.14
N GLN A 83 27.75 -18.45 33.87
CA GLN A 83 26.53 -19.20 34.22
C GLN A 83 25.57 -18.34 35.05
N LEU A 84 26.04 -17.66 36.10
CA LEU A 84 25.22 -16.75 36.91
C LEU A 84 24.64 -15.61 36.08
N LYS A 85 25.46 -14.96 35.25
CA LYS A 85 25.06 -13.89 34.33
C LYS A 85 24.00 -14.35 33.33
N ASN A 86 24.09 -15.59 32.84
CA ASN A 86 23.09 -16.18 31.95
C ASN A 86 21.80 -16.53 32.70
N SER A 87 21.88 -17.07 33.92
CA SER A 87 20.73 -17.37 34.79
C SER A 87 19.96 -16.11 35.20
N VAL A 88 20.67 -15.05 35.61
CA VAL A 88 20.08 -13.73 35.91
C VAL A 88 19.41 -13.15 34.66
N ARG A 89 20.06 -13.25 33.48
CA ARG A 89 19.45 -12.80 32.22
C ARG A 89 18.19 -13.60 31.86
N GLY A 90 18.18 -14.90 32.11
CA GLY A 90 17.01 -15.78 31.93
C GLY A 90 15.84 -15.30 32.78
N LEU A 91 16.04 -15.25 34.11
CA LEU A 91 15.04 -14.80 35.06
C LEU A 91 14.50 -13.40 34.75
N MET A 92 15.39 -12.44 34.46
CA MET A 92 15.00 -11.06 34.13
C MET A 92 14.30 -10.94 32.76
N ARG A 93 14.34 -11.97 31.90
CA ARG A 93 13.57 -12.02 30.64
C ARG A 93 12.11 -12.38 30.90
N ASP A 94 11.82 -13.14 31.94
CA ASP A 94 10.46 -13.54 32.32
C ASP A 94 9.73 -12.45 33.12
N VAL A 95 10.47 -11.47 33.66
CA VAL A 95 9.89 -10.26 34.27
C VAL A 95 9.30 -9.34 33.17
N PRO A 96 7.98 -9.05 33.19
CA PRO A 96 7.38 -8.15 32.21
C PRO A 96 7.96 -6.75 32.33
N SER A 97 8.56 -6.25 31.24
CA SER A 97 9.21 -4.94 31.18
C SER A 97 8.40 -3.94 30.35
N SER A 98 8.46 -2.66 30.75
CA SER A 98 8.01 -1.56 29.89
C SER A 98 8.87 -1.50 28.62
N VAL A 99 8.39 -0.81 27.58
CA VAL A 99 9.19 -0.53 26.38
C VAL A 99 9.03 0.93 25.99
N ALA A 100 10.16 1.61 25.81
CA ALA A 100 10.21 2.99 25.36
C ALA A 100 11.29 3.18 24.30
N VAL A 101 11.09 4.15 23.42
CA VAL A 101 12.09 4.59 22.45
C VAL A 101 12.50 6.02 22.78
N LEU A 102 13.77 6.20 23.12
CA LEU A 102 14.38 7.49 23.40
C LEU A 102 14.87 8.09 22.09
N THR A 103 14.68 9.39 21.90
CA THR A 103 15.17 10.16 20.74
C THR A 103 15.85 11.43 21.22
N VAL A 104 16.90 11.85 20.51
CA VAL A 104 17.76 12.97 20.92
C VAL A 104 18.07 13.82 19.69
N ALA A 105 18.13 15.14 19.84
CA ALA A 105 18.59 16.00 18.77
C ALA A 105 20.08 15.74 18.49
N SER A 106 20.41 15.32 17.27
CA SER A 106 21.80 15.11 16.86
C SER A 106 21.99 15.50 15.40
N ILE A 107 23.14 16.08 15.10
CA ILE A 107 23.55 16.50 13.76
C ILE A 107 24.78 15.66 13.40
N ASP A 108 24.75 14.96 12.27
CA ASP A 108 25.92 14.24 11.79
C ASP A 108 27.03 15.25 11.41
N PRO A 109 28.24 15.16 11.99
CA PRO A 109 29.32 16.10 11.74
C PRO A 109 29.77 16.12 10.27
N LYS A 110 29.60 15.01 9.52
CA LYS A 110 29.97 14.89 8.10
C LYS A 110 28.94 15.54 7.18
N THR A 111 27.66 15.17 7.30
CA THR A 111 26.61 15.65 6.38
C THR A 111 25.96 16.97 6.82
N LYS A 112 26.20 17.42 8.07
CA LYS A 112 25.56 18.60 8.70
C LYS A 112 24.03 18.54 8.72
N LYS A 113 23.45 17.33 8.62
CA LYS A 113 22.01 17.08 8.68
C LYS A 113 21.62 16.48 10.02
N HIS A 114 20.37 16.72 10.42
CA HIS A 114 19.77 16.02 11.56
C HIS A 114 19.69 14.51 11.29
N VAL A 115 20.02 13.70 12.28
CA VAL A 115 19.91 12.24 12.21
C VAL A 115 18.88 11.72 13.23
N PRO A 116 18.15 10.63 12.92
CA PRO A 116 17.22 9.98 13.84
C PRO A 116 17.97 9.16 14.90
N MET A 117 18.71 9.86 15.75
CA MET A 117 19.45 9.27 16.86
C MET A 117 18.50 8.94 18.01
N GLY A 118 18.71 7.77 18.60
CA GLY A 118 17.88 7.28 19.68
C GLY A 118 18.26 5.86 20.09
N VAL A 119 17.53 5.28 21.03
CA VAL A 119 17.71 3.90 21.49
C VAL A 119 16.41 3.37 22.06
N ALA A 120 16.14 2.07 21.86
CA ALA A 120 15.07 1.37 22.57
C ALA A 120 15.54 0.94 23.96
N VAL A 121 14.74 1.19 25.00
CA VAL A 121 15.01 0.80 26.38
C VAL A 121 13.81 0.05 26.97
N SER A 122 14.10 -0.97 27.78
CA SER A 122 13.11 -1.69 28.59
C SER A 122 13.24 -1.43 30.10
N SER A 123 14.20 -0.58 30.48
CA SER A 123 14.54 -0.21 31.86
C SER A 123 13.80 1.03 32.37
N LEU A 124 12.80 1.53 31.64
CA LEU A 124 12.09 2.76 31.98
C LEU A 124 11.12 2.57 33.15
N SER A 125 11.34 3.35 34.21
CA SER A 125 10.55 3.36 35.45
C SER A 125 10.11 4.79 35.82
N THR A 126 9.01 4.92 36.55
CA THR A 126 8.62 6.19 37.21
C THR A 126 9.20 6.22 38.62
N VAL A 127 9.76 7.36 39.03
CA VAL A 127 10.47 7.52 40.31
C VAL A 127 9.69 8.41 41.28
N SER A 128 9.18 9.56 40.80
CA SER A 128 8.34 10.47 41.57
C SER A 128 7.27 11.09 40.67
N LEU A 129 6.17 11.54 41.26
CA LEU A 129 5.16 12.39 40.61
C LEU A 129 5.33 13.88 40.94
N ASP A 130 6.08 14.20 42.01
CA ASP A 130 6.40 15.58 42.39
C ASP A 130 7.89 15.71 42.78
N PRO A 131 8.72 16.42 41.98
CA PRO A 131 8.45 16.73 40.58
C PRO A 131 8.34 15.43 39.76
N PRO A 132 7.58 15.41 38.64
CA PRO A 132 7.41 14.22 37.82
C PRO A 132 8.76 13.76 37.25
N THR A 133 9.19 12.57 37.65
CA THR A 133 10.56 12.08 37.46
C THR A 133 10.55 10.62 37.02
N ILE A 134 11.35 10.31 36.00
CA ILE A 134 11.56 8.97 35.44
C ILE A 134 13.03 8.54 35.58
N SER A 135 13.28 7.24 35.52
CA SER A 135 14.63 6.68 35.40
C SER A 135 14.71 5.60 34.32
N PHE A 136 15.90 5.45 33.72
CA PHE A 136 16.21 4.40 32.76
C PHE A 136 17.73 4.17 32.68
N ASN A 137 18.14 3.02 32.18
CA ASN A 137 19.53 2.59 32.15
C ASN A 137 20.05 2.56 30.71
N ILE A 138 21.22 3.16 30.45
CA ILE A 138 21.93 3.07 29.16
C ILE A 138 23.29 2.40 29.36
N LYS A 139 23.60 1.40 28.53
CA LYS A 139 24.91 0.74 28.48
C LYS A 139 25.99 1.68 27.95
N GLN A 140 27.20 1.62 28.50
CA GLN A 140 28.38 2.31 27.96
C GLN A 140 29.25 1.37 27.09
N PRO A 141 29.93 1.90 26.05
CA PRO A 141 29.79 3.24 25.49
C PRO A 141 28.49 3.40 24.66
N SER A 142 27.90 4.61 24.66
CA SER A 142 26.66 4.88 23.90
C SER A 142 26.63 6.28 23.30
N LYS A 143 26.57 6.35 21.98
CA LYS A 143 26.39 7.60 21.22
C LYS A 143 25.10 8.34 21.61
N THR A 144 24.08 7.64 22.10
CA THR A 144 22.85 8.28 22.58
C THR A 144 23.10 9.03 23.89
N LEU A 145 23.88 8.45 24.81
CA LEU A 145 24.28 9.11 26.07
C LEU A 145 25.14 10.34 25.78
N ASP A 146 26.11 10.22 24.87
CA ASP A 146 26.97 11.33 24.47
C ASP A 146 26.16 12.47 23.83
N ALA A 147 25.13 12.15 23.04
CA ALA A 147 24.23 13.15 22.47
C ALA A 147 23.31 13.80 23.50
N ILE A 148 22.78 13.05 24.49
CA ILE A 148 21.97 13.62 25.59
C ILE A 148 22.80 14.67 26.36
N ARG A 149 24.06 14.35 26.64
CA ARG A 149 25.00 15.27 27.29
C ARG A 149 25.31 16.49 26.41
N ALA A 150 25.36 16.32 25.09
CA ALA A 150 25.57 17.42 24.13
C ALA A 150 24.31 18.28 23.88
N THR A 151 23.13 17.85 24.32
CA THR A 151 21.86 18.60 24.26
C THR A 151 21.42 19.14 25.62
N ASP A 152 22.38 19.44 26.52
CA ASP A 152 22.14 19.93 27.89
C ASP A 152 21.19 19.02 28.69
N GLY A 153 21.25 17.70 28.46
CA GLY A 153 20.39 16.72 29.11
C GLY A 153 19.00 16.57 28.49
N LEU A 154 18.65 17.33 27.43
CA LEU A 154 17.32 17.31 26.82
C LEU A 154 17.14 16.14 25.84
N PHE A 155 16.04 15.39 25.99
CA PHE A 155 15.66 14.29 25.10
C PHE A 155 14.15 14.05 25.12
N ARG A 156 13.67 13.18 24.23
CA ARG A 156 12.25 12.82 24.15
C ARG A 156 12.03 11.32 24.24
N VAL A 157 11.11 10.90 25.11
CA VAL A 157 10.66 9.51 25.29
C VAL A 157 9.42 9.27 24.44
N HIS A 158 9.36 8.16 23.69
CA HIS A 158 8.17 7.71 22.97
C HIS A 158 7.71 6.35 23.51
N PHE A 159 6.44 6.24 23.88
CA PHE A 159 5.80 4.98 24.28
C PHE A 159 5.19 4.30 23.05
N PRO A 160 5.76 3.20 22.53
CA PRO A 160 5.26 2.54 21.32
C PRO A 160 3.88 1.91 21.58
N ALA A 161 2.99 2.00 20.59
CA ALA A 161 1.69 1.34 20.68
C ALA A 161 1.83 -0.19 20.61
N ALA A 162 0.93 -0.93 21.26
CA ALA A 162 0.87 -2.40 21.20
C ALA A 162 0.34 -2.93 19.84
N ASN A 163 1.01 -2.55 18.75
CA ASN A 163 0.71 -2.98 17.38
C ASN A 163 2.01 -3.22 16.59
N ARG A 164 1.90 -3.85 15.40
CA ARG A 164 3.06 -4.18 14.54
C ARG A 164 3.93 -2.96 14.19
N SER A 165 3.34 -1.76 14.10
CA SER A 165 4.07 -0.51 13.87
C SER A 165 4.91 -0.10 15.08
N GLY A 166 4.36 -0.20 16.29
CA GLY A 166 5.10 0.04 17.54
C GLY A 166 6.23 -0.97 17.75
N ALA A 167 5.99 -2.26 17.52
CA ALA A 167 7.06 -3.26 17.56
C ALA A 167 8.18 -2.99 16.54
N LYS A 168 7.81 -2.61 15.30
CA LYS A 168 8.78 -2.21 14.27
C LYS A 168 9.57 -0.96 14.65
N LEU A 169 8.94 0.01 15.33
CA LEU A 169 9.63 1.19 15.85
C LEU A 169 10.72 0.76 16.85
N VAL A 170 10.39 -0.12 17.80
CA VAL A 170 11.35 -0.64 18.79
C VAL A 170 12.52 -1.36 18.10
N ASP A 171 12.24 -2.31 17.21
CA ASP A 171 13.28 -3.04 16.44
C ASP A 171 14.26 -2.10 15.71
N LEU A 172 13.76 -1.06 15.03
CA LEU A 172 14.60 -0.10 14.32
C LEU A 172 15.48 0.74 15.26
N PHE A 173 15.07 0.95 16.51
CA PHE A 173 15.86 1.66 17.54
C PHE A 173 16.72 0.75 18.42
N SER A 174 16.53 -0.57 18.36
CA SER A 174 17.43 -1.58 18.95
C SER A 174 18.70 -1.83 18.13
N ARG A 175 18.68 -1.55 16.81
CA ARG A 175 19.80 -1.80 15.86
C ARG A 175 21.03 -0.88 16.01
N GLY A 176 21.16 -0.13 17.12
CA GLY A 176 22.31 0.76 17.36
C GLY A 176 22.31 2.06 16.53
N ASN A 177 23.42 2.82 16.58
CA ASN A 177 23.52 4.16 16.00
C ASN A 177 24.70 4.28 15.01
N HIS A 178 24.45 3.88 13.77
CA HIS A 178 25.36 3.94 12.62
C HIS A 178 24.62 4.45 11.37
N PRO A 179 25.33 4.89 10.31
CA PRO A 179 24.71 5.53 9.14
C PRO A 179 23.57 4.72 8.52
N ASP A 180 23.74 3.42 8.33
CA ASP A 180 22.71 2.57 7.70
C ASP A 180 21.45 2.45 8.56
N ALA A 181 21.58 2.47 9.89
CA ALA A 181 20.44 2.52 10.79
C ALA A 181 19.69 3.86 10.71
N TYR A 182 20.39 4.98 10.52
CA TYR A 182 19.77 6.29 10.30
C TYR A 182 19.02 6.34 8.96
N ASP A 183 19.62 5.81 7.91
CA ASP A 183 19.02 5.64 6.60
C ASP A 183 17.78 4.76 6.66
N LEU A 184 17.87 3.61 7.34
CA LEU A 184 16.77 2.67 7.52
C LEU A 184 15.61 3.31 8.29
N ARG A 185 15.89 4.03 9.38
CA ARG A 185 14.89 4.80 10.14
C ARG A 185 14.24 5.87 9.26
N SER A 186 15.02 6.66 8.54
CA SER A 186 14.51 7.74 7.68
C SER A 186 13.68 7.22 6.50
N LYS A 187 14.00 6.03 5.98
CA LYS A 187 13.24 5.36 4.91
C LYS A 187 11.98 4.64 5.42
N GLN A 188 11.99 4.12 6.65
CA GLN A 188 10.94 3.22 7.16
C GLN A 188 10.01 3.80 8.24
N LEU A 189 10.36 4.95 8.83
CA LEU A 189 9.57 5.65 9.84
C LEU A 189 9.24 7.06 9.36
N LYS A 190 8.02 7.51 9.65
CA LYS A 190 7.65 8.91 9.44
C LYS A 190 8.12 9.72 10.65
N LEU A 191 9.20 10.48 10.45
CA LEU A 191 9.87 11.28 11.46
C LEU A 191 9.70 12.76 11.15
N HIS A 192 9.29 13.54 12.15
CA HIS A 192 9.26 14.99 12.10
C HIS A 192 10.42 15.54 12.94
N GLN A 193 11.28 16.34 12.32
CA GLN A 193 12.35 17.05 13.02
C GLN A 193 11.86 18.45 13.38
N PRO A 194 11.74 18.81 14.68
CA PRO A 194 11.38 20.16 15.08
C PRO A 194 12.44 21.17 14.65
N ILE A 195 12.00 22.35 14.22
CA ILE A 195 12.84 23.51 13.89
C ILE A 195 12.53 24.60 14.94
N LYS A 196 13.56 25.28 15.47
CA LYS A 196 13.37 26.39 16.40
C LYS A 196 12.47 27.47 15.77
N LYS A 197 11.24 27.60 16.27
CA LYS A 197 10.37 28.76 16.02
C LYS A 197 10.56 29.79 17.13
N ILE A 198 10.50 31.07 16.77
CA ILE A 198 10.59 32.19 17.71
C ILE A 198 9.22 32.35 18.39
N GLN A 199 8.95 31.58 19.45
CA GLN A 199 7.82 31.78 20.35
C GLN A 199 8.14 31.22 21.74
N HIS A 200 7.78 31.96 22.79
CA HIS A 200 8.22 31.73 24.16
C HIS A 200 7.26 30.82 24.94
N SER A 201 7.62 29.54 25.11
CA SER A 201 7.28 28.73 26.29
C SER A 201 7.86 27.31 26.18
N ILE A 202 8.52 26.83 27.24
CA ILE A 202 9.06 25.45 27.43
C ILE A 202 10.33 25.14 26.59
N PRO A 203 11.40 24.55 27.18
CA PRO A 203 12.55 24.04 26.42
C PRO A 203 12.15 22.84 25.57
N SER A 204 11.99 23.04 24.26
CA SER A 204 11.85 21.93 23.32
C SER A 204 13.20 21.24 23.10
N SER A 205 13.29 19.94 23.32
CA SER A 205 14.51 19.14 23.11
C SER A 205 15.01 19.11 21.66
N LEU A 206 14.19 19.58 20.71
CA LEU A 206 14.37 19.42 19.26
C LEU A 206 14.59 17.96 18.83
N ALA A 207 14.24 16.98 19.67
CA ALA A 207 14.44 15.58 19.36
C ALA A 207 13.53 15.11 18.20
N PRO A 208 13.97 14.15 17.38
CA PRO A 208 13.16 13.55 16.32
C PRO A 208 11.82 13.00 16.86
N GLN A 209 10.71 13.51 16.34
CA GLN A 209 9.37 13.10 16.73
C GLN A 209 8.81 12.04 15.78
N VAL A 210 8.41 10.88 16.30
CA VAL A 210 7.72 9.86 15.50
C VAL A 210 6.24 10.24 15.32
N LEU A 211 5.72 10.16 14.08
CA LEU A 211 4.33 10.50 13.78
C LEU A 211 3.31 9.47 14.35
N ALA A 212 2.04 9.88 14.36
CA ALA A 212 0.91 9.08 14.84
C ALA A 212 0.81 7.70 14.16
N GLY A 213 0.41 6.69 14.95
CA GLY A 213 0.25 5.28 14.53
C GLY A 213 1.32 4.33 15.09
N TYR A 214 2.52 4.84 15.37
CA TYR A 214 3.63 4.07 15.97
C TYR A 214 3.70 4.25 17.51
N VAL A 215 3.24 5.40 18.01
CA VAL A 215 3.46 5.89 19.38
C VAL A 215 2.12 6.28 20.02
N ARG A 216 1.89 5.83 21.26
CA ARG A 216 0.69 6.09 22.09
C ARG A 216 0.78 7.41 22.86
N ALA A 217 1.96 7.72 23.40
CA ALA A 217 2.25 8.94 24.14
C ALA A 217 3.76 9.24 24.03
N ALA A 218 4.17 10.48 24.29
CA ALA A 218 5.57 10.84 24.32
C ALA A 218 5.84 12.00 25.28
N MET A 219 6.93 11.91 26.06
CA MET A 219 7.34 12.90 27.06
C MET A 219 8.57 13.68 26.59
N GLU A 220 8.59 14.98 26.84
CA GLU A 220 9.82 15.79 26.78
C GLU A 220 10.49 15.75 28.16
N CYS A 221 11.79 15.45 28.19
CA CYS A 221 12.51 15.14 29.42
C CYS A 221 13.89 15.81 29.47
N GLU A 222 14.37 16.03 30.69
CA GLU A 222 15.64 16.68 31.00
C GLU A 222 16.38 15.85 32.06
N VAL A 223 17.58 15.38 31.75
CA VAL A 223 18.42 14.64 32.72
C VAL A 223 18.82 15.57 33.86
N THR A 224 18.57 15.11 35.09
CA THR A 224 18.93 15.83 36.33
C THR A 224 20.12 15.19 37.04
N HIS A 225 20.24 13.86 36.97
CA HIS A 225 21.31 13.10 37.62
C HIS A 225 21.74 11.91 36.75
N GLU A 226 23.02 11.60 36.76
CA GLU A 226 23.60 10.38 36.19
C GLU A 226 24.28 9.57 37.32
N PHE A 227 23.97 8.27 37.42
CA PHE A 227 24.63 7.37 38.37
C PHE A 227 25.35 6.25 37.59
N PRO A 228 26.69 6.21 37.57
CA PRO A 228 27.44 5.13 36.93
C PRO A 228 27.33 3.84 37.74
N VAL A 229 26.98 2.73 37.07
CA VAL A 229 26.80 1.39 37.65
C VAL A 229 27.45 0.37 36.72
N ALA A 230 28.72 0.06 36.97
CA ALA A 230 29.55 -0.84 36.17
C ALA A 230 29.54 -0.51 34.66
N ASP A 231 28.93 -1.35 33.82
CA ASP A 231 28.85 -1.14 32.36
C ASP A 231 27.63 -0.31 31.90
N HIS A 232 26.82 0.20 32.84
CA HIS A 232 25.64 1.03 32.57
C HIS A 232 25.69 2.36 33.35
N VAL A 233 24.88 3.32 32.90
CA VAL A 233 24.54 4.54 33.64
C VAL A 233 23.04 4.59 33.85
N ILE A 234 22.61 4.81 35.09
CA ILE A 234 21.22 5.12 35.42
C ILE A 234 21.04 6.62 35.24
N LEU A 235 20.16 7.02 34.33
CA LEU A 235 19.78 8.41 34.11
C LEU A 235 18.47 8.68 34.84
N VAL A 236 18.44 9.74 35.65
CA VAL A 236 17.23 10.23 36.31
C VAL A 236 16.84 11.55 35.68
N ALA A 237 15.65 11.60 35.08
CA ALA A 237 15.20 12.73 34.28
C ALA A 237 13.86 13.27 34.76
N LYS A 238 13.76 14.60 34.80
CA LYS A 238 12.50 15.31 35.04
C LYS A 238 11.67 15.31 33.76
N VAL A 239 10.37 15.12 33.90
CA VAL A 239 9.39 15.26 32.80
C VAL A 239 8.94 16.71 32.74
N ASN A 240 9.16 17.35 31.59
CA ASN A 240 8.81 18.76 31.36
C ASN A 240 7.49 18.92 30.57
N ASP A 241 7.13 17.95 29.73
CA ASP A 241 5.84 17.89 29.01
C ASP A 241 5.43 16.44 28.70
N LEU A 242 4.12 16.20 28.51
CA LEU A 242 3.53 14.91 28.16
C LEU A 242 2.47 15.06 27.04
N GLU A 243 2.84 14.63 25.83
CA GLU A 243 1.93 14.59 24.68
C GLU A 243 1.23 13.22 24.59
N GLN A 244 -0.10 13.20 24.67
CA GLN A 244 -0.88 12.01 24.30
C GLN A 244 -1.16 12.00 22.80
N LYS A 245 -0.78 10.91 22.12
CA LYS A 245 -0.94 10.76 20.66
C LYS A 245 -2.19 9.93 20.31
N THR A 246 -2.69 10.13 19.09
CA THR A 246 -3.96 9.59 18.57
C THR A 246 -4.02 8.07 18.42
N ALA A 247 -2.93 7.33 18.66
CA ALA A 247 -2.94 5.88 18.59
C ALA A 247 -3.77 5.29 19.75
N LYS A 248 -4.96 4.76 19.43
CA LYS A 248 -5.83 4.08 20.39
C LYS A 248 -5.26 2.69 20.72
N GLY A 249 -5.26 2.33 22.01
CA GLY A 249 -4.72 1.06 22.53
C GLY A 249 -3.65 1.26 23.61
N PRO A 250 -3.21 0.18 24.27
CA PRO A 250 -2.14 0.23 25.28
C PRO A 250 -0.75 0.43 24.66
N ALA A 251 0.22 0.72 25.53
CA ALA A 251 1.64 0.64 25.17
C ALA A 251 2.11 -0.81 25.08
N ILE A 252 3.17 -1.05 24.30
CA ILE A 252 3.75 -2.40 24.12
C ILE A 252 4.57 -2.82 25.34
N MET A 253 4.54 -4.11 25.66
CA MET A 253 5.28 -4.76 26.76
C MET A 253 6.32 -5.72 26.18
N TYR A 254 7.43 -5.95 26.89
CA TYR A 254 8.41 -6.97 26.54
C TYR A 254 8.48 -8.05 27.61
N ILE A 255 8.33 -9.31 27.22
CA ILE A 255 8.40 -10.47 28.12
C ILE A 255 8.85 -11.72 27.33
N ASN A 256 9.69 -12.55 27.93
CA ASN A 256 10.27 -13.77 27.35
C ASN A 256 10.82 -13.59 25.91
N GLY A 257 11.40 -12.42 25.61
CA GLY A 257 11.94 -12.14 24.27
C GLY A 257 10.93 -11.67 23.22
N GLU A 258 9.65 -11.62 23.56
CA GLU A 258 8.58 -11.21 22.66
C GLU A 258 8.04 -9.82 23.02
N TYR A 259 7.54 -9.12 22.02
CA TYR A 259 6.71 -7.94 22.25
C TYR A 259 5.25 -8.35 22.34
N ARG A 260 4.59 -8.05 23.46
CA ARG A 260 3.19 -8.40 23.73
C ARG A 260 2.35 -7.16 24.03
N SER A 261 1.03 -7.28 23.87
CA SER A 261 0.08 -6.35 24.45
C SER A 261 -0.20 -6.73 25.92
N PRO A 262 -0.68 -5.81 26.77
CA PRO A 262 -1.08 -6.14 28.14
C PRO A 262 -2.18 -7.20 28.23
N GLU A 263 -2.99 -7.38 27.18
CA GLU A 263 -3.98 -8.46 27.04
C GLU A 263 -3.32 -9.82 26.68
N GLY A 264 -1.99 -9.93 26.76
CA GLY A 264 -1.23 -11.17 26.56
C GLY A 264 -0.99 -11.57 25.10
N LYS A 265 -1.55 -10.85 24.12
CA LYS A 265 -1.39 -11.16 22.69
C LYS A 265 0.03 -10.81 22.23
N SER A 266 0.69 -11.73 21.52
CA SER A 266 1.96 -11.42 20.86
C SER A 266 1.74 -10.43 19.72
N VAL A 267 2.41 -9.28 19.80
CA VAL A 267 2.34 -8.19 18.84
C VAL A 267 3.39 -8.36 17.73
N TYR A 268 4.43 -9.15 18.01
CA TYR A 268 5.53 -9.40 17.09
C TYR A 268 6.15 -10.78 17.35
N VAL A 269 5.79 -11.72 16.49
CA VAL A 269 6.51 -12.99 16.33
C VAL A 269 7.69 -12.72 15.39
N ALA A 270 8.92 -12.84 15.91
CA ALA A 270 10.09 -13.00 15.05
C ALA A 270 9.93 -14.29 14.22
N GLU A 271 10.48 -14.33 13.00
CA GLU A 271 10.28 -15.43 12.04
C GLU A 271 10.33 -16.81 12.72
N ASN A 272 9.20 -17.54 12.65
CA ASN A 272 8.89 -18.85 13.27
C ASN A 272 8.17 -18.87 14.64
N ALA A 273 6.85 -18.64 14.62
CA ALA A 273 5.91 -19.35 15.51
C ALA A 273 4.59 -19.65 14.78
N GLN A 274 3.92 -20.75 15.15
CA GLN A 274 2.59 -21.13 14.66
C GLN A 274 1.50 -20.18 15.21
N PRO A 275 0.37 -19.96 14.52
CA PRO A 275 -0.76 -19.22 15.08
C PRO A 275 -1.33 -19.99 16.28
N SER A 276 -1.37 -19.36 17.46
CA SER A 276 -2.06 -19.93 18.61
C SER A 276 -3.57 -19.70 18.50
N ALA A 277 -4.34 -20.76 18.75
CA ALA A 277 -5.79 -20.75 18.63
C ALA A 277 -6.45 -19.93 19.76
N ALA A 278 -6.79 -18.67 19.49
CA ALA A 278 -7.62 -17.83 20.37
C ALA A 278 -8.52 -16.83 19.59
N SER A 279 -8.83 -17.14 18.34
CA SER A 279 -9.89 -16.50 17.55
C SER A 279 -10.43 -17.50 16.51
N ALA A 280 -11.01 -18.60 16.99
CA ALA A 280 -11.91 -19.37 16.16
C ALA A 280 -13.12 -18.50 15.77
N ASP A 281 -13.71 -18.78 14.61
CA ASP A 281 -14.95 -18.20 14.10
C ASP A 281 -14.89 -16.76 13.53
N ILE A 282 -13.77 -16.41 12.88
CA ILE A 282 -13.83 -15.61 11.65
C ILE A 282 -13.15 -16.42 10.54
N ALA A 283 -13.94 -17.05 9.66
CA ALA A 283 -13.41 -17.56 8.40
C ALA A 283 -12.98 -16.34 7.58
N SER A 284 -11.69 -16.25 7.26
CA SER A 284 -11.11 -15.01 6.75
C SER A 284 -11.81 -14.63 5.44
N VAL A 285 -12.31 -13.39 5.33
CA VAL A 285 -12.92 -12.90 4.08
C VAL A 285 -11.98 -13.04 2.87
N TRP A 286 -10.69 -13.16 3.13
CA TRP A 286 -9.63 -13.38 2.15
C TRP A 286 -9.48 -14.83 1.67
N GLU A 287 -10.13 -15.80 2.32
CA GLU A 287 -10.24 -17.19 1.85
C GLU A 287 -11.18 -17.31 0.64
N TYR A 288 -12.09 -16.36 0.43
CA TYR A 288 -13.02 -16.33 -0.71
C TYR A 288 -12.27 -16.30 -2.06
N PRO A 289 -12.88 -16.77 -3.16
CA PRO A 289 -12.32 -16.66 -4.51
C PRO A 289 -11.89 -15.22 -4.86
N LEU A 290 -11.02 -15.07 -5.88
CA LEU A 290 -10.52 -13.76 -6.31
C LEU A 290 -11.64 -12.74 -6.61
N PHE A 291 -12.79 -13.21 -7.08
CA PHE A 291 -14.00 -12.42 -7.27
C PHE A 291 -15.14 -13.09 -6.48
N PRO A 292 -15.43 -12.61 -5.26
CA PRO A 292 -16.50 -13.16 -4.42
C PRO A 292 -17.88 -12.96 -5.05
N GLY A 293 -18.72 -14.00 -5.04
CA GLY A 293 -20.08 -13.94 -5.56
C GLY A 293 -21.13 -13.70 -4.48
N GLU A 294 -22.40 -13.86 -4.86
CA GLU A 294 -23.55 -13.70 -3.96
C GLU A 294 -23.56 -14.72 -2.80
N LYS A 295 -22.92 -15.89 -2.97
CA LYS A 295 -22.76 -16.90 -1.90
C LYS A 295 -21.82 -16.38 -0.80
N GLU A 296 -20.65 -15.92 -1.20
CA GLU A 296 -19.62 -15.37 -0.31
C GLU A 296 -20.12 -14.08 0.38
N ARG A 297 -20.85 -13.24 -0.36
CA ARG A 297 -21.52 -12.04 0.13
C ARG A 297 -22.48 -12.35 1.30
N ARG A 298 -23.40 -13.32 1.12
CA ARG A 298 -24.33 -13.75 2.17
C ARG A 298 -23.63 -14.39 3.35
N HIS A 299 -22.62 -15.22 3.09
CA HIS A 299 -21.82 -15.82 4.15
C HIS A 299 -21.09 -14.75 4.98
N TYR A 300 -20.56 -13.69 4.36
CA TYR A 300 -19.95 -12.57 5.07
C TYR A 300 -20.95 -11.78 5.92
N MET A 301 -22.16 -11.54 5.41
CA MET A 301 -23.24 -10.92 6.19
C MET A 301 -23.56 -11.73 7.46
N GLU A 302 -23.70 -13.06 7.35
CA GLU A 302 -23.98 -13.92 8.51
C GLU A 302 -22.82 -13.96 9.52
N GLN A 303 -21.56 -13.92 9.07
CA GLN A 303 -20.42 -13.73 9.97
C GLN A 303 -20.51 -12.39 10.74
N ILE A 304 -20.89 -11.29 10.07
CA ILE A 304 -21.09 -10.00 10.73
C ILE A 304 -22.26 -10.06 11.73
N LYS A 305 -23.37 -10.72 11.39
CA LYS A 305 -24.49 -10.96 12.33
C LYS A 305 -24.01 -11.69 13.58
N ALA A 306 -23.20 -12.74 13.43
CA ALA A 306 -22.64 -13.48 14.56
C ALA A 306 -21.76 -12.59 15.46
N ILE A 307 -20.91 -11.74 14.87
CA ILE A 307 -20.07 -10.77 15.60
C ILE A 307 -20.91 -9.72 16.34
N ILE A 308 -21.99 -9.22 15.72
CA ILE A 308 -22.92 -8.29 16.36
C ILE A 308 -23.57 -8.97 17.56
N ARG A 309 -24.21 -10.13 17.38
CA ARG A 309 -24.92 -10.87 18.44
C ARG A 309 -23.99 -11.29 19.59
N SER A 310 -22.72 -11.63 19.32
CA SER A 310 -21.75 -12.01 20.36
C SER A 310 -21.17 -10.83 21.15
N THR A 311 -21.33 -9.59 20.67
CA THR A 311 -20.71 -8.40 21.27
C THR A 311 -21.77 -7.43 21.82
N PRO A 312 -22.04 -7.42 23.15
CA PRO A 312 -23.06 -6.56 23.76
C PRO A 312 -22.96 -5.06 23.46
N ALA A 313 -21.75 -4.55 23.22
CA ALA A 313 -21.53 -3.15 22.87
C ALA A 313 -22.08 -2.76 21.48
N TYR A 314 -22.31 -3.73 20.59
CA TYR A 314 -22.78 -3.47 19.23
C TYR A 314 -24.31 -3.40 19.09
N TYR A 315 -25.06 -4.05 19.99
CA TYR A 315 -26.53 -4.07 19.92
C TYR A 315 -27.26 -3.42 21.09
N LYS A 316 -26.62 -3.13 22.25
CA LYS A 316 -27.34 -2.55 23.41
C LYS A 316 -27.77 -1.09 23.20
N ASP A 317 -26.83 -0.25 22.79
CA ASP A 317 -27.06 1.17 22.48
C ASP A 317 -26.33 1.55 21.17
N PRO A 318 -26.90 1.23 20.00
CA PRO A 318 -26.25 1.43 18.71
C PRO A 318 -26.31 2.90 18.29
N SER A 319 -25.15 3.56 18.31
CA SER A 319 -24.98 4.91 17.77
C SER A 319 -24.40 4.85 16.35
N ARG A 320 -24.34 6.00 15.67
CA ARG A 320 -23.61 6.15 14.40
C ARG A 320 -22.10 5.84 14.53
N GLU A 321 -21.55 5.87 15.73
CA GLU A 321 -20.17 5.46 16.00
C GLU A 321 -20.02 3.94 16.15
N THR A 322 -21.10 3.23 16.50
CA THR A 322 -21.14 1.76 16.56
C THR A 322 -20.91 1.15 15.17
N SER A 323 -21.66 1.56 14.15
CA SER A 323 -21.49 1.09 12.77
C SER A 323 -20.10 1.41 12.20
N ARG A 324 -19.53 2.58 12.57
CA ARG A 324 -18.14 2.94 12.22
C ARG A 324 -17.12 2.03 12.90
N THR A 325 -17.33 1.71 14.17
CA THR A 325 -16.45 0.84 14.96
C THR A 325 -16.43 -0.58 14.39
N ILE A 326 -17.60 -1.14 14.07
CA ILE A 326 -17.74 -2.43 13.38
C ILE A 326 -17.00 -2.39 12.03
N ASN A 327 -17.26 -1.38 11.19
CA ASN A 327 -16.60 -1.24 9.88
C ASN A 327 -15.07 -1.11 9.97
N ILE A 328 -14.52 -0.52 11.04
CA ILE A 328 -13.06 -0.40 11.26
C ILE A 328 -12.45 -1.71 11.74
N ASN A 329 -13.19 -2.52 12.49
CA ASN A 329 -12.73 -3.79 13.05
C ASN A 329 -12.86 -4.97 12.07
N LEU A 330 -13.63 -4.82 10.98
CA LEU A 330 -13.81 -5.84 9.96
C LEU A 330 -12.67 -5.83 8.92
N PRO A 331 -12.26 -6.99 8.39
CA PRO A 331 -11.14 -7.09 7.45
C PRO A 331 -11.40 -6.44 6.09
N TYR A 332 -12.67 -6.33 5.67
CA TYR A 332 -13.07 -5.69 4.41
C TYR A 332 -14.37 -4.87 4.63
N PRO A 333 -14.57 -3.71 3.97
CA PRO A 333 -15.74 -2.87 4.24
C PRO A 333 -17.05 -3.53 3.78
N PRO A 334 -18.05 -3.75 4.67
CA PRO A 334 -19.30 -4.44 4.28
C PRO A 334 -20.10 -3.70 3.20
N ALA A 335 -19.96 -2.38 3.12
CA ALA A 335 -20.58 -1.55 2.09
C ALA A 335 -20.09 -1.87 0.66
N ASP A 336 -18.85 -2.37 0.51
CA ASP A 336 -18.32 -2.79 -0.80
C ASP A 336 -18.95 -4.13 -1.26
N PHE A 337 -19.50 -4.92 -0.34
CA PHE A 337 -20.41 -6.03 -0.60
C PHE A 337 -21.91 -5.64 -0.50
N GLY A 338 -22.21 -4.34 -0.45
CA GLY A 338 -23.60 -3.85 -0.43
C GLY A 338 -24.39 -4.19 0.84
N ILE A 339 -23.71 -4.46 1.95
CA ILE A 339 -24.32 -4.72 3.27
C ILE A 339 -24.45 -3.38 3.99
N ASP A 340 -25.66 -2.97 4.35
CA ASP A 340 -25.88 -1.80 5.21
C ASP A 340 -25.82 -2.20 6.70
N LEU A 341 -24.78 -1.74 7.40
CA LEU A 341 -24.57 -2.03 8.81
C LEU A 341 -25.62 -1.42 9.74
N GLU A 342 -26.23 -0.28 9.40
CA GLU A 342 -27.25 0.34 10.26
C GLU A 342 -28.55 -0.50 10.22
N LEU A 343 -28.92 -1.02 9.05
CA LEU A 343 -30.02 -1.97 8.90
C LEU A 343 -29.71 -3.33 9.54
N LEU A 344 -28.47 -3.84 9.38
CA LEU A 344 -28.08 -5.14 9.94
C LEU A 344 -28.10 -5.17 11.48
N ILE A 345 -27.67 -4.09 12.13
CA ILE A 345 -27.75 -3.97 13.59
C ILE A 345 -29.21 -3.90 14.06
N ALA A 346 -30.10 -3.27 13.27
CA ALA A 346 -31.52 -3.21 13.57
C ALA A 346 -32.21 -4.57 13.43
N GLU A 347 -31.93 -5.32 12.36
CA GLU A 347 -32.39 -6.70 12.16
C GLU A 347 -31.96 -7.58 13.34
N CYS A 348 -30.67 -7.58 13.70
CA CYS A 348 -30.16 -8.31 14.87
C CYS A 348 -30.85 -7.93 16.18
N ARG A 349 -31.20 -6.66 16.38
CA ARG A 349 -31.95 -6.23 17.57
C ARG A 349 -33.38 -6.76 17.58
N GLN A 350 -34.09 -6.66 16.45
CA GLN A 350 -35.46 -7.16 16.31
C GLN A 350 -35.53 -8.67 16.58
N GLU A 351 -34.62 -9.45 15.99
CA GLU A 351 -34.49 -10.90 16.24
C GLU A 351 -34.23 -11.23 17.72
N MET A 352 -33.52 -10.36 18.45
CA MET A 352 -33.23 -10.49 19.88
C MET A 352 -34.34 -9.92 20.79
N GLY A 353 -35.49 -9.49 20.23
CA GLY A 353 -36.58 -8.88 20.99
C GLY A 353 -36.27 -7.48 21.53
N LEU A 354 -35.22 -6.83 21.04
CA LEU A 354 -34.85 -5.46 21.38
C LEU A 354 -35.46 -4.50 20.36
N GLY A 355 -36.09 -3.42 20.82
CA GLY A 355 -36.76 -2.45 19.95
C GLY A 355 -35.84 -1.87 18.87
N SER A 356 -36.39 -1.59 17.69
CA SER A 356 -35.62 -1.12 16.53
C SER A 356 -34.98 0.26 16.80
N PRO A 357 -33.68 0.45 16.47
CA PRO A 357 -33.01 1.75 16.53
C PRO A 357 -33.25 2.60 15.26
N LEU A 358 -34.02 2.11 14.29
CA LEU A 358 -34.23 2.77 13.02
C LEU A 358 -35.11 4.02 13.15
N ARG A 359 -34.90 4.96 12.22
CA ARG A 359 -35.79 6.12 12.05
C ARG A 359 -37.09 5.66 11.35
N PRO A 360 -38.24 6.29 11.65
CA PRO A 360 -39.47 6.06 10.90
C PRO A 360 -39.24 6.19 9.39
N GLY A 361 -39.77 5.25 8.61
CA GLY A 361 -39.55 5.18 7.16
C GLY A 361 -38.24 4.51 6.71
N ALA A 362 -37.57 3.77 7.60
CA ALA A 362 -36.47 2.87 7.25
C ALA A 362 -36.81 1.38 7.43
N GLU A 363 -38.04 1.05 7.82
CA GLU A 363 -38.48 -0.30 8.17
C GLU A 363 -38.61 -1.24 6.97
N ASP A 364 -39.04 -0.73 5.80
CA ASP A 364 -39.17 -1.52 4.56
C ASP A 364 -37.83 -1.76 3.82
N LYS A 365 -36.69 -1.38 4.41
CA LYS A 365 -35.38 -1.39 3.72
C LYS A 365 -34.62 -2.69 3.95
N GLN A 366 -34.12 -3.27 2.87
CA GLN A 366 -33.32 -4.48 2.89
C GLN A 366 -31.86 -4.19 3.28
N VAL A 367 -31.28 -5.04 4.13
CA VAL A 367 -29.86 -5.00 4.52
C VAL A 367 -28.93 -5.12 3.31
N LEU A 368 -29.27 -6.04 2.39
CA LEU A 368 -28.53 -6.26 1.16
C LEU A 368 -29.10 -5.35 0.07
N SER A 369 -28.29 -4.39 -0.39
CA SER A 369 -28.65 -3.55 -1.54
C SER A 369 -28.66 -4.39 -2.83
N GLU A 370 -29.66 -4.23 -3.69
CA GLU A 370 -29.71 -4.94 -4.99
C GLU A 370 -28.54 -4.53 -5.88
N PHE A 371 -28.20 -3.24 -5.90
CA PHE A 371 -27.08 -2.69 -6.65
C PHE A 371 -26.01 -2.18 -5.69
N TYR A 372 -24.77 -2.66 -5.84
CA TYR A 372 -23.65 -2.35 -4.96
C TYR A 372 -22.30 -2.53 -5.67
N GLY A 373 -21.20 -2.18 -5.01
CA GLY A 373 -19.86 -2.40 -5.55
C GLY A 373 -19.64 -1.59 -6.83
N VAL A 374 -19.07 -2.21 -7.86
CA VAL A 374 -18.87 -1.60 -9.18
C VAL A 374 -20.09 -1.92 -10.07
N LEU A 375 -20.82 -0.89 -10.50
CA LEU A 375 -22.07 -1.06 -11.26
C LEU A 375 -21.81 -1.25 -12.76
N THR A 376 -22.20 -2.40 -13.30
CA THR A 376 -22.12 -2.70 -14.73
C THR A 376 -23.10 -1.83 -15.56
N PRO A 377 -22.92 -1.68 -16.89
CA PRO A 377 -23.90 -1.02 -17.76
C PRO A 377 -25.34 -1.52 -17.55
N SER A 378 -25.55 -2.84 -17.58
CA SER A 378 -26.87 -3.47 -17.37
C SER A 378 -27.49 -3.14 -15.99
N MET A 379 -26.66 -3.07 -14.94
CA MET A 379 -27.14 -2.62 -13.62
C MET A 379 -27.58 -1.15 -13.65
N ARG A 380 -26.83 -0.27 -14.32
CA ARG A 380 -27.19 1.16 -14.46
C ARG A 380 -28.47 1.36 -15.25
N ASP A 381 -28.69 0.62 -16.33
CA ASP A 381 -29.93 0.71 -17.12
C ASP A 381 -31.15 0.32 -16.27
N ARG A 382 -31.05 -0.75 -15.47
CA ARG A 382 -32.10 -1.15 -14.51
C ARG A 382 -32.38 -0.10 -13.44
N ILE A 383 -31.34 0.56 -12.92
CA ILE A 383 -31.48 1.66 -11.94
C ILE A 383 -32.19 2.85 -12.60
N VAL A 384 -31.79 3.21 -13.82
CA VAL A 384 -32.38 4.29 -14.62
C VAL A 384 -33.87 4.01 -14.91
N ASP A 385 -34.24 2.80 -15.29
CA ASP A 385 -35.63 2.44 -15.55
C ASP A 385 -36.49 2.40 -14.28
N ARG A 386 -35.90 2.01 -13.14
CA ARG A 386 -36.56 2.15 -11.84
C ARG A 386 -36.75 3.63 -11.45
N ALA A 387 -35.76 4.47 -11.72
CA ALA A 387 -35.85 5.92 -11.49
C ALA A 387 -36.94 6.57 -12.36
N LYS A 388 -37.01 6.23 -13.65
CA LYS A 388 -38.10 6.70 -14.55
C LYS A 388 -39.47 6.34 -13.97
N LYS A 389 -39.66 5.09 -13.52
CA LYS A 389 -40.93 4.63 -12.94
C LYS A 389 -41.29 5.35 -11.64
N LEU A 390 -40.34 5.52 -10.71
CA LEU A 390 -40.61 6.23 -9.45
C LEU A 390 -40.93 7.71 -9.65
N VAL A 391 -40.16 8.41 -10.50
CA VAL A 391 -40.36 9.84 -10.74
C VAL A 391 -41.64 10.11 -11.54
N ALA A 392 -42.03 9.21 -12.45
CA ALA A 392 -43.32 9.28 -13.14
C ALA A 392 -44.54 8.99 -12.22
N LEU A 393 -44.34 8.34 -11.07
CA LEU A 393 -45.39 8.15 -10.06
C LEU A 393 -45.49 9.37 -9.12
N ASP A 394 -44.36 9.96 -8.72
CA ASP A 394 -44.32 11.16 -7.87
C ASP A 394 -43.01 11.96 -8.09
N GLU A 395 -43.12 13.15 -8.67
CA GLU A 395 -41.97 14.03 -8.90
C GLU A 395 -41.24 14.42 -7.61
N ARG A 396 -41.91 14.36 -6.44
CA ARG A 396 -41.31 14.69 -5.13
C ARG A 396 -40.17 13.75 -4.74
N TYR A 397 -40.03 12.58 -5.38
CA TYR A 397 -38.83 11.74 -5.22
C TYR A 397 -37.54 12.48 -5.61
N LEU A 398 -37.58 13.41 -6.57
CA LEU A 398 -36.42 14.22 -6.96
C LEU A 398 -35.99 15.23 -5.87
N SER A 399 -36.91 15.64 -5.00
CA SER A 399 -36.66 16.59 -3.90
C SER A 399 -36.20 15.91 -2.60
N GLN A 400 -36.13 14.58 -2.57
CA GLN A 400 -35.62 13.84 -1.41
C GLN A 400 -34.10 13.98 -1.29
N PRO A 401 -33.51 13.81 -0.08
CA PRO A 401 -32.07 13.73 0.07
C PRO A 401 -31.50 12.65 -0.86
N TYR A 402 -30.43 12.96 -1.60
CA TYR A 402 -29.87 12.08 -2.65
C TYR A 402 -29.59 10.65 -2.13
N ARG A 403 -29.06 10.52 -0.90
CA ARG A 403 -28.84 9.22 -0.25
C ARG A 403 -30.14 8.41 -0.08
N SER A 404 -31.25 9.06 0.29
CA SER A 404 -32.57 8.42 0.42
C SER A 404 -33.13 8.01 -0.94
N PHE A 405 -32.96 8.85 -1.97
CA PHE A 405 -33.36 8.54 -3.33
C PHE A 405 -32.62 7.30 -3.88
N LEU A 406 -31.30 7.19 -3.65
CA LEU A 406 -30.52 5.99 -4.00
C LEU A 406 -31.04 4.72 -3.28
N PHE A 407 -31.36 4.81 -1.99
CA PHE A 407 -31.94 3.67 -1.26
C PHE A 407 -33.29 3.22 -1.85
N ASN A 408 -34.16 4.15 -2.27
CA ASN A 408 -35.44 3.81 -2.91
C ASN A 408 -35.25 3.12 -4.27
N LEU A 409 -34.12 3.35 -4.94
CA LEU A 409 -33.72 2.64 -6.16
C LEU A 409 -33.09 1.25 -5.88
N GLY A 410 -32.85 0.90 -4.62
CA GLY A 410 -32.11 -0.31 -4.23
C GLY A 410 -30.59 -0.20 -4.40
N VAL A 411 -30.06 1.02 -4.55
CA VAL A 411 -28.64 1.29 -4.79
C VAL A 411 -27.94 1.59 -3.47
N ASN A 412 -26.84 0.89 -3.18
CA ASN A 412 -26.00 1.22 -2.04
C ASN A 412 -25.35 2.60 -2.26
N PRO A 413 -25.47 3.57 -1.34
CA PRO A 413 -24.88 4.89 -1.51
C PRO A 413 -23.35 4.92 -1.57
N ASN A 414 -22.66 3.81 -1.29
CA ASN A 414 -21.21 3.67 -1.44
C ASN A 414 -20.79 2.97 -2.75
N SER A 415 -21.73 2.75 -3.69
CA SER A 415 -21.43 2.17 -4.99
C SER A 415 -20.34 2.96 -5.71
N LYS A 416 -19.41 2.24 -6.33
CA LYS A 416 -18.21 2.76 -6.97
C LYS A 416 -18.56 3.36 -8.33
N ASP A 417 -17.97 4.51 -8.64
CA ASP A 417 -17.98 5.14 -9.97
C ASP A 417 -19.37 5.47 -10.57
N PHE A 418 -20.39 5.57 -9.71
CA PHE A 418 -21.75 6.00 -10.07
C PHE A 418 -21.97 7.48 -9.76
N LEU A 419 -22.53 8.23 -10.73
CA LEU A 419 -22.68 9.68 -10.65
C LEU A 419 -24.16 10.11 -10.74
N PRO A 420 -24.58 11.21 -10.07
CA PRO A 420 -25.93 11.76 -10.21
C PRO A 420 -26.38 11.96 -11.67
N SER A 421 -25.48 12.39 -12.55
CA SER A 421 -25.79 12.60 -13.97
C SER A 421 -26.06 11.32 -14.76
N ASP A 422 -25.68 10.14 -14.25
CA ASP A 422 -26.03 8.84 -14.85
C ASP A 422 -27.54 8.56 -14.73
N ILE A 423 -28.23 9.12 -13.71
CA ILE A 423 -29.69 9.07 -13.58
C ILE A 423 -30.35 10.29 -14.24
N MET A 424 -29.83 11.49 -13.98
CA MET A 424 -30.48 12.74 -14.37
C MET A 424 -30.48 12.97 -15.89
N LYS A 425 -29.45 12.53 -16.63
CA LYS A 425 -29.44 12.65 -18.10
C LYS A 425 -30.55 11.79 -18.76
N PRO A 426 -30.69 10.48 -18.46
CA PRO A 426 -31.83 9.69 -18.93
C PRO A 426 -33.22 10.22 -18.52
N LEU A 427 -33.37 10.70 -17.27
CA LEU A 427 -34.64 11.30 -16.85
C LEU A 427 -34.99 12.55 -17.66
N ARG A 428 -34.01 13.43 -17.92
CA ARG A 428 -34.18 14.61 -18.77
C ARG A 428 -34.50 14.22 -20.22
N ALA A 429 -33.87 13.18 -20.77
CA ALA A 429 -34.19 12.64 -22.10
C ALA A 429 -35.62 12.07 -22.19
N ALA A 430 -36.16 11.56 -21.08
CA ALA A 430 -37.55 11.11 -20.96
C ALA A 430 -38.55 12.24 -20.59
N ASN A 431 -38.11 13.49 -20.48
CA ASN A 431 -38.89 14.65 -19.99
C ASN A 431 -39.40 14.50 -18.53
N LEU A 432 -38.80 13.62 -17.72
CA LEU A 432 -39.16 13.35 -16.32
C LEU A 432 -38.32 14.16 -15.31
N ALA A 433 -37.46 15.08 -15.77
CA ALA A 433 -36.64 15.92 -14.92
C ALA A 433 -36.49 17.32 -15.50
N PRO A 434 -36.35 18.36 -14.65
CA PRO A 434 -36.20 19.74 -15.10
C PRO A 434 -34.92 19.93 -15.92
N ARG A 435 -34.89 20.96 -16.78
CA ARG A 435 -33.68 21.32 -17.54
C ARG A 435 -32.51 21.56 -16.59
N PHE A 436 -31.34 21.03 -16.95
CA PHE A 436 -30.11 21.25 -16.19
C PHE A 436 -29.78 22.75 -16.11
N LYS A 437 -29.56 23.24 -14.89
CA LYS A 437 -29.05 24.58 -14.61
C LYS A 437 -27.70 24.39 -13.94
N GLN A 438 -26.67 25.06 -14.46
CA GLN A 438 -25.31 24.96 -13.90
C GLN A 438 -25.24 25.54 -12.48
N ASP A 439 -25.91 26.68 -12.28
CA ASP A 439 -25.98 27.38 -11.00
C ASP A 439 -27.42 27.36 -10.45
N ARG A 440 -27.54 27.10 -9.14
CA ARG A 440 -28.72 27.37 -8.31
C ARG A 440 -28.29 28.45 -7.33
N GLU A 441 -29.12 29.47 -7.11
CA GLU A 441 -28.85 30.48 -6.08
C GLU A 441 -28.61 29.77 -4.74
N GLN A 442 -27.56 30.17 -4.00
CA GLN A 442 -27.17 29.50 -2.76
C GLN A 442 -28.18 29.79 -1.63
N VAL A 443 -29.31 29.09 -1.63
CA VAL A 443 -30.25 29.09 -0.52
C VAL A 443 -29.64 28.30 0.64
N ILE A 444 -29.16 29.03 1.64
CA ILE A 444 -28.56 28.48 2.86
C ILE A 444 -29.63 27.71 3.64
N GLY A 445 -29.71 26.39 3.42
CA GLY A 445 -30.62 25.52 4.16
C GLY A 445 -31.20 24.34 3.37
N GLU A 446 -31.18 24.39 2.03
CA GLU A 446 -31.80 23.33 1.23
C GLU A 446 -31.12 21.95 1.39
N THR A 447 -31.98 20.93 1.41
CA THR A 447 -31.67 19.51 1.32
C THR A 447 -30.72 19.23 0.15
N GLU A 448 -29.73 18.36 0.34
CA GLU A 448 -28.88 17.86 -0.75
C GLU A 448 -29.65 16.84 -1.60
N ASP A 449 -30.51 17.37 -2.48
CA ASP A 449 -31.29 16.64 -3.47
C ASP A 449 -30.44 16.17 -4.68
N ILE A 450 -30.99 15.33 -5.56
CA ILE A 450 -30.24 14.80 -6.72
C ILE A 450 -29.87 15.90 -7.74
N ILE A 451 -30.69 16.94 -7.87
CA ILE A 451 -30.45 18.07 -8.78
C ILE A 451 -29.22 18.85 -8.32
N LYS A 452 -29.14 19.16 -7.03
CA LYS A 452 -27.98 19.79 -6.39
C LYS A 452 -26.76 18.88 -6.46
N ALA A 453 -26.91 17.57 -6.27
CA ALA A 453 -25.81 16.62 -6.45
C ALA A 453 -25.24 16.66 -7.89
N GLU A 454 -26.07 16.71 -8.93
CA GLU A 454 -25.62 16.86 -10.33
C GLU A 454 -24.87 18.19 -10.57
N GLN A 455 -25.30 19.29 -9.93
CA GLN A 455 -24.61 20.58 -10.00
C GLN A 455 -23.23 20.57 -9.33
N ILE A 456 -23.12 19.89 -8.18
CA ILE A 456 -21.85 19.71 -7.48
C ILE A 456 -20.91 18.81 -8.28
N GLU A 457 -21.43 17.73 -8.88
CA GLU A 457 -20.69 16.85 -9.81
C GLU A 457 -20.08 17.65 -10.97
N HIS A 458 -20.87 18.52 -11.60
CA HIS A 458 -20.42 19.35 -12.73
C HIS A 458 -19.31 20.32 -12.31
N ARG A 459 -19.51 21.11 -11.25
CA ARG A 459 -18.50 22.04 -10.73
C ARG A 459 -17.22 21.33 -10.28
N LEU A 460 -17.34 20.17 -9.63
CA LEU A 460 -16.19 19.35 -9.23
C LEU A 460 -15.40 18.83 -10.45
N ARG A 461 -16.07 18.44 -11.54
CA ARG A 461 -15.40 18.01 -12.78
C ARG A 461 -14.61 19.16 -13.42
N GLU A 462 -15.16 20.37 -13.46
CA GLU A 462 -14.44 21.56 -13.98
C GLU A 462 -13.25 21.94 -13.08
N HIS A 463 -13.42 21.93 -11.75
CA HIS A 463 -12.32 22.14 -10.80
C HIS A 463 -11.18 21.14 -11.02
N LEU A 464 -11.50 19.84 -11.06
CA LEU A 464 -10.52 18.79 -11.30
C LEU A 464 -9.81 18.92 -12.65
N ARG A 465 -10.51 19.36 -13.72
CA ARG A 465 -9.93 19.62 -15.04
C ARG A 465 -8.96 20.81 -15.07
N SER A 466 -9.14 21.79 -14.19
CA SER A 466 -8.26 22.97 -14.12
C SER A 466 -6.85 22.66 -13.56
N MET A 467 -6.71 21.53 -12.87
CA MET A 467 -5.46 21.08 -12.25
C MET A 467 -4.71 20.07 -13.13
N LYS A 468 -3.47 19.74 -12.77
CA LYS A 468 -2.75 18.60 -13.34
C LYS A 468 -3.23 17.31 -12.69
N TYR A 469 -3.23 16.21 -13.44
CA TYR A 469 -3.69 14.90 -12.99
C TYR A 469 -3.11 14.44 -11.64
N GLU A 470 -1.80 14.59 -11.43
CA GLU A 470 -1.16 14.18 -10.16
C GLU A 470 -1.63 15.02 -8.95
N ASP A 471 -1.97 16.29 -9.15
CA ASP A 471 -2.48 17.18 -8.11
C ASP A 471 -3.97 16.89 -7.86
N ALA A 472 -4.76 16.82 -8.94
CA ALA A 472 -6.17 16.41 -8.94
C ALA A 472 -6.40 15.02 -8.34
N ARG A 473 -5.42 14.10 -8.43
CA ARG A 473 -5.46 12.77 -7.80
C ARG A 473 -5.16 12.81 -6.28
N ARG A 474 -4.41 13.81 -5.80
CA ARG A 474 -3.97 13.93 -4.40
C ARG A 474 -4.85 14.86 -3.56
N GLU A 475 -5.57 15.79 -4.19
CA GLU A 475 -6.41 16.77 -3.49
C GLU A 475 -7.52 16.09 -2.66
N PRO A 476 -7.64 16.36 -1.34
CA PRO A 476 -8.77 15.87 -0.55
C PRO A 476 -10.09 16.46 -1.09
N PHE A 477 -11.13 15.63 -1.25
CA PHE A 477 -12.40 16.13 -1.78
C PHE A 477 -13.08 17.15 -0.87
N GLU A 478 -12.77 17.16 0.44
CA GLU A 478 -13.19 18.22 1.36
C GLU A 478 -12.62 19.60 0.98
N VAL A 479 -11.41 19.66 0.42
CA VAL A 479 -10.76 20.89 -0.07
C VAL A 479 -11.35 21.26 -1.44
N ALA A 480 -11.54 20.29 -2.33
CA ALA A 480 -12.21 20.49 -3.61
C ALA A 480 -13.64 21.05 -3.45
N MET A 481 -14.38 20.58 -2.44
CA MET A 481 -15.71 21.12 -2.09
C MET A 481 -15.63 22.59 -1.65
N GLU A 482 -14.67 22.95 -0.80
CA GLU A 482 -14.48 24.36 -0.39
C GLU A 482 -14.12 25.25 -1.59
N ALA A 483 -13.27 24.76 -2.50
CA ALA A 483 -12.86 25.50 -3.70
C ALA A 483 -14.03 25.81 -4.65
N ILE A 484 -15.04 24.93 -4.73
CA ILE A 484 -16.27 25.14 -5.53
C ILE A 484 -17.42 25.80 -4.73
N GLY A 485 -17.15 26.28 -3.51
CA GLY A 485 -18.11 26.99 -2.67
C GLY A 485 -19.12 26.12 -1.93
N GLU A 486 -18.82 24.83 -1.72
CA GLU A 486 -19.73 23.84 -1.13
C GLU A 486 -19.31 23.35 0.27
N ARG A 487 -20.27 22.73 0.97
CA ARG A 487 -20.04 22.14 2.29
C ARG A 487 -19.13 20.91 2.18
N LYS A 488 -18.12 20.82 3.06
CA LYS A 488 -17.26 19.63 3.24
C LYS A 488 -18.02 18.30 3.34
N GLY A 489 -19.24 18.31 3.90
CA GLY A 489 -20.09 17.11 4.00
C GLY A 489 -20.49 16.50 2.65
N ALA A 490 -20.69 17.33 1.63
CA ALA A 490 -21.11 16.89 0.28
C ALA A 490 -20.05 16.02 -0.41
N ALA A 491 -18.77 16.12 0.00
CA ALA A 491 -17.69 15.25 -0.47
C ALA A 491 -18.03 13.75 -0.30
N MET A 492 -18.84 13.37 0.70
CA MET A 492 -19.20 11.98 0.96
C MET A 492 -19.94 11.32 -0.22
N HIS A 493 -20.71 12.06 -1.02
CA HIS A 493 -21.43 11.51 -2.18
C HIS A 493 -20.49 11.14 -3.33
N PHE A 494 -19.31 11.75 -3.41
CA PHE A 494 -18.39 11.61 -4.55
C PHE A 494 -17.15 10.76 -4.26
N LYS A 495 -16.82 10.51 -2.98
CA LYS A 495 -15.61 9.77 -2.58
C LYS A 495 -15.42 8.43 -3.31
N LYS A 496 -16.49 7.66 -3.50
CA LYS A 496 -16.47 6.35 -4.20
C LYS A 496 -16.52 6.47 -5.73
N ALA A 497 -16.71 7.66 -6.29
CA ALA A 497 -16.70 7.94 -7.73
C ALA A 497 -15.49 8.78 -8.20
N ARG A 498 -14.42 8.84 -7.39
CA ARG A 498 -13.21 9.61 -7.70
C ARG A 498 -12.54 9.15 -9.00
N ALA A 499 -12.49 7.86 -9.29
CA ALA A 499 -11.88 7.37 -10.52
C ALA A 499 -12.67 7.87 -11.75
N ARG A 500 -14.00 7.75 -11.74
CA ARG A 500 -14.88 8.30 -12.79
C ARG A 500 -14.75 9.81 -13.01
N LEU A 501 -14.60 10.58 -11.93
CA LEU A 501 -14.38 12.03 -12.03
C LEU A 501 -13.01 12.37 -12.62
N LEU A 502 -11.97 11.58 -12.33
CA LEU A 502 -10.63 11.76 -12.89
C LEU A 502 -10.55 11.37 -14.37
N THR A 503 -11.16 10.25 -14.79
CA THR A 503 -11.17 9.84 -16.20
C THR A 503 -11.91 10.86 -17.08
N GLN A 504 -13.05 11.39 -16.60
CA GLN A 504 -13.85 12.38 -17.33
C GLN A 504 -13.29 13.82 -17.29
N SER A 505 -12.40 14.15 -16.35
CA SER A 505 -11.73 15.46 -16.32
C SER A 505 -10.47 15.49 -17.19
N HIS A 506 -9.77 14.36 -17.34
CA HIS A 506 -8.48 14.24 -18.02
C HIS A 506 -8.50 13.23 -19.19
N PRO A 507 -9.41 13.33 -20.18
CA PRO A 507 -9.66 12.26 -21.16
C PRO A 507 -8.43 11.84 -21.97
N THR A 508 -7.48 12.73 -22.23
CA THR A 508 -6.23 12.44 -22.96
C THR A 508 -5.26 11.49 -22.23
N LEU A 509 -5.48 11.21 -20.94
CA LEU A 509 -4.70 10.22 -20.19
C LEU A 509 -5.38 8.83 -20.18
N PHE A 510 -6.60 8.74 -20.71
CA PHE A 510 -7.46 7.56 -20.70
C PHE A 510 -8.03 7.27 -22.10
N ASP A 511 -7.38 7.79 -23.15
CA ASP A 511 -7.76 7.50 -24.53
C ASP A 511 -7.28 6.11 -24.99
N ALA A 512 -7.73 5.69 -26.18
CA ALA A 512 -7.42 4.39 -26.75
C ALA A 512 -5.92 4.17 -27.06
N SER A 513 -5.10 5.23 -27.11
CA SER A 513 -3.65 5.10 -27.26
C SER A 513 -2.99 4.74 -25.93
N ALA A 514 -3.45 5.34 -24.82
CA ALA A 514 -2.96 5.06 -23.49
C ALA A 514 -3.50 3.74 -22.92
N ILE A 515 -4.79 3.48 -23.12
CA ILE A 515 -5.57 2.42 -22.46
C ILE A 515 -6.25 1.54 -23.51
N ASP A 516 -6.07 0.22 -23.40
CA ASP A 516 -6.65 -0.72 -24.35
C ASP A 516 -7.82 -1.54 -23.78
N ILE A 517 -7.92 -1.72 -22.45
CA ILE A 517 -9.05 -2.43 -21.80
C ILE A 517 -9.94 -1.43 -21.07
N THR A 518 -11.24 -1.38 -21.42
CA THR A 518 -12.23 -0.43 -20.89
C THR A 518 -13.62 -1.07 -20.80
N GLY A 519 -14.50 -0.57 -19.93
CA GLY A 519 -15.91 -1.00 -19.90
C GLY A 519 -16.19 -2.20 -18.99
N GLU A 520 -17.06 -3.12 -19.43
CA GLU A 520 -17.33 -4.39 -18.75
C GLU A 520 -16.38 -5.45 -19.32
N VAL A 521 -15.47 -5.96 -18.49
CA VAL A 521 -14.40 -6.85 -18.95
C VAL A 521 -14.95 -8.26 -19.20
N THR A 522 -14.52 -8.87 -20.32
CA THR A 522 -14.76 -10.30 -20.56
C THR A 522 -13.89 -11.16 -19.65
N GLU A 523 -14.11 -12.47 -19.62
CA GLU A 523 -13.28 -13.38 -18.82
C GLU A 523 -11.82 -13.41 -19.31
N GLU A 524 -11.61 -13.37 -20.63
CA GLU A 524 -10.29 -13.27 -21.27
C GLU A 524 -9.59 -11.97 -20.90
N GLU A 525 -10.29 -10.84 -21.00
CA GLU A 525 -9.75 -9.54 -20.59
C GLU A 525 -9.43 -9.52 -19.10
N LEU A 526 -10.27 -10.12 -18.24
CA LEU A 526 -10.03 -10.22 -16.81
C LEU A 526 -8.75 -11.03 -16.50
N ARG A 527 -8.52 -12.16 -17.20
CA ARG A 527 -7.26 -12.92 -17.10
C ARG A 527 -6.06 -12.07 -17.52
N VAL A 528 -6.18 -11.26 -18.58
CA VAL A 528 -5.13 -10.31 -19.01
C VAL A 528 -4.89 -9.22 -17.95
N VAL A 529 -5.94 -8.65 -17.35
CA VAL A 529 -5.81 -7.67 -16.26
C VAL A 529 -5.08 -8.26 -15.07
N LEU A 530 -5.43 -9.48 -14.64
CA LEU A 530 -4.71 -10.23 -13.60
C LEU A 530 -3.22 -10.38 -13.94
N CYS A 531 -2.92 -10.92 -15.13
CA CYS A 531 -1.55 -11.10 -15.60
C CYS A 531 -0.72 -9.81 -15.54
N ARG A 532 -1.25 -8.71 -16.10
CA ARG A 532 -0.55 -7.43 -16.13
C ARG A 532 -0.32 -6.87 -14.73
N LEU A 533 -1.32 -6.94 -13.85
CA LEU A 533 -1.19 -6.48 -12.46
C LEU A 533 -0.12 -7.25 -11.68
N ILE A 534 -0.12 -8.58 -11.78
CA ILE A 534 0.82 -9.43 -11.03
C ILE A 534 2.26 -9.24 -11.54
N ASN A 535 2.44 -9.12 -12.87
CA ASN A 535 3.72 -8.76 -13.46
C ASN A 535 4.17 -7.35 -13.05
N TYR A 536 3.26 -6.35 -13.03
CA TYR A 536 3.56 -4.99 -12.60
C TYR A 536 3.95 -4.88 -11.12
N LEU A 537 3.32 -5.69 -10.26
CA LEU A 537 3.70 -5.83 -8.86
C LEU A 537 5.11 -6.42 -8.68
N ASN A 538 5.72 -7.02 -9.72
CA ASN A 538 7.06 -7.60 -9.69
C ASN A 538 7.27 -8.52 -8.47
N ILE A 539 6.39 -9.51 -8.32
CA ILE A 539 6.38 -10.42 -7.17
C ILE A 539 7.71 -11.16 -6.97
N LYS A 540 8.49 -11.39 -8.04
CA LYS A 540 9.82 -12.03 -7.95
C LYS A 540 10.85 -11.16 -7.20
N SER A 541 10.59 -9.85 -6.98
CA SER A 541 11.45 -8.94 -6.23
C SER A 541 10.72 -8.27 -5.05
N GLN A 542 11.04 -8.71 -3.82
CA GLN A 542 10.40 -8.21 -2.59
C GLN A 542 10.47 -6.68 -2.43
N ILE A 543 11.54 -6.03 -2.88
CA ILE A 543 11.70 -4.56 -2.78
C ILE A 543 10.69 -3.86 -3.68
N HIS A 544 10.62 -4.26 -4.95
CA HIS A 544 9.71 -3.67 -5.94
C HIS A 544 8.24 -3.97 -5.60
N PHE A 545 7.95 -5.20 -5.17
CA PHE A 545 6.63 -5.58 -4.68
C PHE A 545 6.12 -4.66 -3.57
N ARG A 546 6.94 -4.43 -2.53
CA ARG A 546 6.56 -3.54 -1.42
C ARG A 546 6.34 -2.09 -1.83
N GLN A 547 7.02 -1.61 -2.88
CA GLN A 547 6.82 -0.26 -3.42
C GLN A 547 5.55 -0.17 -4.27
N ASN A 548 5.23 -1.21 -5.04
CA ASN A 548 4.10 -1.19 -5.96
C ASN A 548 2.77 -1.58 -5.29
N ILE A 549 2.77 -2.48 -4.31
CA ILE A 549 1.54 -2.91 -3.62
C ILE A 549 0.91 -1.79 -2.77
N GLU A 550 1.69 -0.80 -2.33
CA GLU A 550 1.18 0.36 -1.58
C GLU A 550 0.65 1.51 -2.46
N ARG A 551 0.64 1.33 -3.79
CA ARG A 551 -0.01 2.27 -4.70
C ARG A 551 -1.53 2.17 -4.60
N ASP A 552 -2.19 3.24 -5.01
CA ASP A 552 -3.64 3.27 -5.17
C ASP A 552 -4.08 2.23 -6.22
N PRO A 553 -5.09 1.37 -5.95
CA PRO A 553 -5.50 0.30 -6.87
C PRO A 553 -5.98 0.80 -8.25
N ARG A 554 -6.56 2.01 -8.32
CA ARG A 554 -7.05 2.60 -9.57
C ARG A 554 -5.90 3.15 -10.42
N GLU A 555 -4.87 3.72 -9.78
CA GLU A 555 -3.60 4.09 -10.44
C GLU A 555 -2.77 2.87 -10.87
N LEU A 556 -2.91 1.71 -10.21
CA LEU A 556 -2.32 0.45 -10.70
C LEU A 556 -2.92 0.05 -12.06
N LEU A 557 -4.25 0.04 -12.19
CA LEU A 557 -4.94 -0.27 -13.47
C LEU A 557 -4.46 0.64 -14.61
N ARG A 558 -4.44 1.96 -14.39
CA ARG A 558 -3.98 2.93 -15.40
C ARG A 558 -2.55 2.63 -15.87
N ARG A 559 -1.64 2.24 -14.96
CA ARG A 559 -0.25 1.90 -15.30
C ARG A 559 -0.09 0.59 -16.05
N VAL A 560 -1.09 -0.29 -16.02
CA VAL A 560 -1.16 -1.50 -16.85
C VAL A 560 -2.05 -1.34 -18.08
N ARG A 561 -2.35 -0.10 -18.49
CA ARG A 561 -3.18 0.28 -19.65
C ARG A 561 -4.64 -0.19 -19.56
N VAL A 562 -5.17 -0.27 -18.34
CA VAL A 562 -6.56 -0.65 -18.06
C VAL A 562 -7.30 0.57 -17.49
N ASP A 563 -8.52 0.83 -17.96
CA ASP A 563 -9.30 1.96 -17.45
C ASP A 563 -9.59 1.78 -15.96
N PRO A 564 -9.37 2.81 -15.11
CA PRO A 564 -9.69 2.72 -13.70
C PRO A 564 -11.15 2.40 -13.38
N THR A 565 -12.09 2.63 -14.30
CA THR A 565 -13.54 2.46 -14.14
C THR A 565 -14.10 1.21 -14.81
N ILE A 566 -13.24 0.21 -15.11
CA ILE A 566 -13.71 -1.11 -15.54
C ILE A 566 -14.72 -1.72 -14.55
N THR A 567 -15.62 -2.55 -15.09
CA THR A 567 -16.67 -3.27 -14.36
C THR A 567 -16.56 -4.77 -14.63
N GLY A 568 -17.06 -5.61 -13.73
CA GLY A 568 -16.82 -7.07 -13.75
C GLY A 568 -15.68 -7.56 -12.84
N MET A 569 -14.94 -6.65 -12.19
CA MET A 569 -13.80 -6.97 -11.33
C MET A 569 -13.70 -6.00 -10.13
N ASP A 570 -13.61 -6.50 -8.90
CA ASP A 570 -13.27 -5.66 -7.74
C ASP A 570 -11.75 -5.65 -7.48
N ILE A 571 -11.10 -4.61 -8.02
CA ILE A 571 -9.65 -4.38 -7.86
C ILE A 571 -9.23 -4.09 -6.42
N GLU A 572 -10.11 -3.52 -5.59
CA GLU A 572 -9.82 -3.24 -4.18
C GLU A 572 -9.82 -4.55 -3.36
N PHE A 573 -10.72 -5.47 -3.67
CA PHE A 573 -10.71 -6.82 -3.09
C PHE A 573 -9.46 -7.60 -3.51
N LEU A 574 -9.11 -7.62 -4.81
CA LEU A 574 -7.90 -8.30 -5.29
C LEU A 574 -6.64 -7.79 -4.60
N VAL A 575 -6.41 -6.47 -4.60
CA VAL A 575 -5.23 -5.87 -3.97
C VAL A 575 -5.26 -6.09 -2.45
N GLY A 576 -6.44 -6.04 -1.82
CA GLY A 576 -6.65 -6.40 -0.42
C GLY A 576 -6.23 -7.83 -0.10
N LYS A 577 -6.63 -8.81 -0.92
CA LYS A 577 -6.28 -10.22 -0.76
C LYS A 577 -4.78 -10.46 -0.96
N ILE A 578 -4.15 -9.86 -1.98
CA ILE A 578 -2.69 -9.94 -2.18
C ILE A 578 -1.94 -9.34 -0.98
N LYS A 579 -2.40 -8.19 -0.45
CA LYS A 579 -1.87 -7.62 0.80
C LYS A 579 -2.07 -8.55 1.99
N HIS A 580 -3.23 -9.18 2.14
CA HIS A 580 -3.48 -10.13 3.22
C HIS A 580 -2.51 -11.32 3.15
N LEU A 581 -2.39 -11.98 2.00
CA LEU A 581 -1.46 -13.09 1.79
C LEU A 581 -0.02 -12.69 2.18
N TYR A 582 0.46 -11.55 1.69
CA TYR A 582 1.79 -11.03 2.04
C TYR A 582 1.97 -10.74 3.54
N LEU A 583 0.90 -10.36 4.24
CA LEU A 583 0.94 -10.01 5.66
C LEU A 583 0.71 -11.21 6.60
N SER A 584 0.05 -12.28 6.13
CA SER A 584 -0.31 -13.47 6.92
C SER A 584 0.66 -14.64 6.75
N THR A 585 1.33 -14.75 5.59
CA THR A 585 2.41 -15.75 5.39
C THR A 585 3.67 -15.41 6.20
N ARG A 586 4.44 -16.43 6.60
CA ARG A 586 5.65 -16.24 7.42
C ARG A 586 6.84 -15.76 6.61
N THR A 587 7.12 -16.42 5.48
CA THR A 587 8.22 -16.06 4.60
C THR A 587 7.71 -15.50 3.27
N TYR A 588 8.57 -14.75 2.59
CA TYR A 588 8.24 -14.25 1.25
C TYR A 588 8.06 -15.38 0.21
N ARG A 589 8.66 -16.55 0.45
CA ARG A 589 8.48 -17.73 -0.42
C ARG A 589 7.09 -18.33 -0.25
N ASP A 590 6.60 -18.41 0.99
CA ASP A 590 5.24 -18.88 1.27
C ASP A 590 4.18 -17.95 0.67
N PHE A 591 4.44 -16.64 0.65
CA PHE A 591 3.61 -15.66 -0.07
C PHE A 591 3.50 -15.96 -1.57
N LEU A 592 4.62 -16.25 -2.24
CA LEU A 592 4.61 -16.57 -3.67
C LEU A 592 3.80 -17.84 -3.94
N PHE A 593 4.01 -18.88 -3.15
CA PHE A 593 3.25 -20.13 -3.26
C PHE A 593 1.75 -19.92 -3.03
N ALA A 594 1.37 -19.21 -1.96
CA ALA A 594 -0.05 -18.93 -1.66
C ALA A 594 -0.72 -18.04 -2.72
N LEU A 595 0.04 -17.15 -3.38
CA LEU A 595 -0.43 -16.37 -4.52
C LEU A 595 -0.61 -17.26 -5.76
N GLU A 596 0.32 -18.15 -6.06
CA GLU A 596 0.21 -19.12 -7.17
C GLU A 596 -1.00 -20.06 -6.98
N GLU A 597 -1.21 -20.62 -5.79
CA GLU A 597 -2.41 -21.41 -5.46
C GLU A 597 -3.71 -20.61 -5.67
N THR A 598 -3.70 -19.32 -5.34
CA THR A 598 -4.85 -18.42 -5.56
C THR A 598 -5.13 -18.19 -7.06
N LEU A 599 -4.12 -18.35 -7.92
CA LEU A 599 -4.20 -18.12 -9.37
C LEU A 599 -4.51 -19.39 -10.18
N ARG A 600 -4.31 -20.59 -9.61
CA ARG A 600 -4.61 -21.87 -10.27
C ARG A 600 -6.02 -22.00 -10.88
N PRO A 601 -7.10 -21.46 -10.28
CA PRO A 601 -8.42 -21.51 -10.92
C PRO A 601 -8.53 -20.70 -12.22
N TRP A 602 -7.55 -19.83 -12.52
CA TRP A 602 -7.56 -18.88 -13.64
C TRP A 602 -6.54 -19.18 -14.73
N PHE A 603 -5.53 -20.01 -14.42
CA PHE A 603 -4.40 -20.25 -15.32
C PHE A 603 -3.92 -21.70 -15.25
N ILE A 604 -3.58 -22.24 -16.42
CA ILE A 604 -2.93 -23.55 -16.59
C ILE A 604 -1.43 -23.33 -16.81
N TRP A 605 -0.60 -24.14 -16.14
CA TRP A 605 0.87 -24.09 -16.27
C TRP A 605 1.40 -25.06 -17.32
N ASN A 606 0.79 -26.23 -17.49
CA ASN A 606 1.25 -27.25 -18.44
C ASN A 606 0.07 -27.60 -19.37
N VAL A 607 0.24 -27.44 -20.68
CA VAL A 607 -0.79 -27.67 -21.70
C VAL A 607 -0.34 -28.75 -22.69
N SER A 608 -1.27 -29.54 -23.25
CA SER A 608 -0.98 -30.43 -24.37
C SER A 608 -0.93 -29.66 -25.69
N TRP A 609 -0.30 -30.23 -26.72
CA TRP A 609 -0.29 -29.63 -28.05
C TRP A 609 -1.70 -29.37 -28.61
N ASP A 610 -2.59 -30.36 -28.51
CA ASP A 610 -3.97 -30.26 -29.06
C ASP A 610 -4.81 -29.19 -28.34
N ASP A 611 -4.72 -29.08 -27.01
CA ASP A 611 -5.42 -28.05 -26.21
C ASP A 611 -4.82 -26.65 -26.49
N LEU A 612 -3.52 -26.55 -26.78
CA LEU A 612 -2.90 -25.29 -27.20
C LEU A 612 -3.42 -24.84 -28.58
N GLU A 613 -3.49 -25.73 -29.57
CA GLU A 613 -4.02 -25.40 -30.91
C GLU A 613 -5.49 -24.93 -30.83
N GLU A 614 -6.34 -25.66 -30.08
CA GLU A 614 -7.75 -25.29 -29.90
C GLU A 614 -7.90 -23.92 -29.21
N ARG A 615 -7.11 -23.64 -28.16
CA ARG A 615 -7.08 -22.34 -27.48
C ARG A 615 -6.64 -21.20 -28.38
N VAL A 616 -5.57 -21.38 -29.17
CA VAL A 616 -5.07 -20.35 -30.09
C VAL A 616 -6.12 -20.04 -31.16
N LYS A 617 -6.74 -21.08 -31.73
CA LYS A 617 -7.82 -20.95 -32.71
C LYS A 617 -9.02 -20.19 -32.13
N HIS A 618 -9.51 -20.59 -30.95
CA HIS A 618 -10.62 -19.90 -30.28
C HIS A 618 -10.28 -18.43 -29.96
N PHE A 619 -9.06 -18.15 -29.47
CA PHE A 619 -8.60 -16.80 -29.14
C PHE A 619 -8.51 -15.87 -30.36
N VAL A 620 -7.94 -16.37 -31.48
CA VAL A 620 -7.88 -15.60 -32.72
C VAL A 620 -9.28 -15.36 -33.32
N GLN A 621 -10.17 -16.35 -33.26
CA GLN A 621 -11.53 -16.22 -33.80
C GLN A 621 -12.44 -15.31 -32.97
N SER A 622 -12.24 -15.24 -31.65
CA SER A 622 -13.08 -14.44 -30.74
C SER A 622 -12.63 -12.98 -30.62
N ILE A 623 -11.32 -12.71 -30.61
CA ILE A 623 -10.77 -11.35 -30.42
C ILE A 623 -9.52 -11.09 -31.29
N PRO A 624 -9.63 -11.13 -32.64
CA PRO A 624 -8.49 -11.06 -33.57
C PRO A 624 -7.63 -9.79 -33.42
N LEU A 625 -8.27 -8.62 -33.23
CA LEU A 625 -7.54 -7.37 -32.99
C LEU A 625 -6.70 -7.39 -31.71
N ARG A 626 -7.14 -8.13 -30.68
CA ARG A 626 -6.40 -8.32 -29.42
C ARG A 626 -5.25 -9.30 -29.60
N ALA A 627 -5.44 -10.37 -30.38
CA ALA A 627 -4.38 -11.31 -30.74
C ALA A 627 -3.19 -10.59 -31.40
N ILE A 628 -3.46 -9.62 -32.28
CA ILE A 628 -2.43 -8.73 -32.85
C ILE A 628 -1.80 -7.84 -31.76
N ALA A 629 -2.62 -7.04 -31.06
CA ALA A 629 -2.14 -5.90 -30.27
C ALA A 629 -1.57 -6.24 -28.87
N TRP A 630 -1.91 -7.39 -28.28
CA TRP A 630 -1.41 -7.79 -26.97
C TRP A 630 -0.04 -8.47 -27.04
N SER A 631 0.77 -8.26 -26.00
CA SER A 631 2.06 -8.95 -25.82
C SER A 631 1.87 -10.45 -25.59
N ALA A 632 2.91 -11.26 -25.81
CA ALA A 632 2.89 -12.71 -25.60
C ALA A 632 2.31 -13.13 -24.23
N LYS A 633 2.68 -12.44 -23.14
CA LYS A 633 2.09 -12.66 -21.80
C LYS A 633 0.58 -12.37 -21.74
N GLY A 634 0.12 -11.37 -22.48
CA GLY A 634 -1.31 -11.07 -22.64
C GLY A 634 -2.03 -12.12 -23.47
N ARG A 635 -1.45 -12.58 -24.59
CA ARG A 635 -1.98 -13.67 -25.42
C ARG A 635 -2.15 -14.96 -24.60
N LEU A 636 -1.10 -15.37 -23.87
CA LEU A 636 -1.15 -16.51 -22.94
C LEU A 636 -2.26 -16.35 -21.89
N ALA A 637 -2.30 -15.21 -21.21
CA ALA A 637 -3.30 -14.96 -20.19
C ALA A 637 -4.73 -14.99 -20.74
N ALA A 638 -4.97 -14.41 -21.93
CA ALA A 638 -6.27 -14.44 -22.60
C ALA A 638 -6.73 -15.87 -22.89
N MET A 639 -5.82 -16.79 -23.25
CA MET A 639 -6.10 -18.22 -23.44
C MET A 639 -6.24 -19.04 -22.15
N GLY A 640 -6.09 -18.41 -20.98
CA GLY A 640 -6.09 -19.11 -19.68
C GLY A 640 -4.79 -19.86 -19.39
N LEU A 641 -3.69 -19.48 -20.05
CA LEU A 641 -2.36 -20.03 -19.81
C LEU A 641 -1.54 -19.08 -18.93
N HIS A 642 -0.80 -19.63 -17.97
CA HIS A 642 0.12 -18.83 -17.15
C HIS A 642 1.27 -18.29 -18.03
N TRP A 643 1.83 -17.12 -17.69
CA TRP A 643 2.93 -16.55 -18.48
C TRP A 643 4.27 -17.30 -18.32
N ASP A 644 4.39 -18.19 -17.34
CA ASP A 644 5.52 -19.13 -17.21
C ASP A 644 5.13 -20.55 -17.67
N ALA A 645 4.09 -20.71 -18.51
CA ALA A 645 3.57 -22.02 -18.93
C ALA A 645 4.45 -22.78 -19.95
N THR A 646 4.33 -24.11 -19.93
CA THR A 646 4.98 -25.06 -20.85
C THR A 646 3.95 -25.84 -21.68
N VAL A 647 4.35 -26.26 -22.88
CA VAL A 647 3.63 -27.23 -23.71
C VAL A 647 4.36 -28.57 -23.72
N THR A 648 3.63 -29.67 -23.61
CA THR A 648 4.16 -31.03 -23.80
C THR A 648 4.13 -31.39 -25.28
N LEU A 649 5.31 -31.65 -25.86
CA LEU A 649 5.41 -32.10 -27.24
C LEU A 649 5.10 -33.61 -27.36
N PRO A 650 4.32 -34.04 -28.36
CA PRO A 650 4.14 -35.46 -28.69
C PRO A 650 5.50 -36.16 -28.91
N SER A 651 5.74 -37.28 -28.23
CA SER A 651 7.01 -38.01 -28.36
C SER A 651 7.21 -38.56 -29.77
N ASN A 652 8.33 -38.19 -30.40
CA ASN A 652 8.85 -38.94 -31.55
C ASN A 652 9.22 -40.36 -31.12
N ASN A 653 8.92 -41.34 -31.98
CA ASN A 653 9.01 -42.79 -31.71
C ASN A 653 10.41 -43.35 -31.34
N SER A 654 11.44 -42.49 -31.25
CA SER A 654 12.83 -42.84 -30.95
C SER A 654 13.32 -42.44 -29.55
N SER A 655 12.59 -41.61 -28.78
CA SER A 655 12.96 -41.29 -27.39
C SER A 655 11.76 -41.19 -26.45
N LYS A 656 11.81 -41.94 -25.33
CA LYS A 656 10.79 -41.90 -24.25
C LYS A 656 10.97 -40.70 -23.30
N GLN A 657 11.36 -39.54 -23.84
CA GLN A 657 11.51 -38.30 -23.07
C GLN A 657 10.46 -37.29 -23.54
N VAL A 658 9.44 -37.09 -22.71
CA VAL A 658 8.50 -35.97 -22.86
C VAL A 658 9.33 -34.69 -22.75
N THR A 659 9.32 -33.89 -23.82
CA THR A 659 10.00 -32.59 -23.83
C THR A 659 8.96 -31.50 -23.58
N GLU A 660 9.15 -30.77 -22.48
CA GLU A 660 8.38 -29.57 -22.17
C GLU A 660 9.11 -28.35 -22.72
N GLN A 661 8.40 -27.50 -23.46
CA GLN A 661 8.95 -26.24 -23.99
C GLN A 661 8.16 -25.04 -23.47
N SER A 662 8.84 -23.93 -23.15
CA SER A 662 8.19 -22.72 -22.63
C SER A 662 7.50 -21.94 -23.74
N LEU A 663 6.22 -21.63 -23.54
CA LEU A 663 5.42 -20.87 -24.51
C LEU A 663 5.72 -19.37 -24.53
N LEU A 664 6.48 -18.85 -23.55
CA LEU A 664 6.89 -17.44 -23.51
C LEU A 664 8.27 -17.21 -24.16
N LYS A 665 9.15 -18.21 -24.16
CA LYS A 665 10.53 -18.09 -24.65
C LYS A 665 10.76 -18.68 -26.05
N GLY A 666 9.81 -19.46 -26.58
CA GLY A 666 9.91 -20.08 -27.90
C GLY A 666 9.01 -19.42 -28.94
N VAL A 667 9.26 -19.71 -30.22
CA VAL A 667 8.52 -19.14 -31.36
C VAL A 667 7.13 -19.80 -31.53
N ILE A 668 6.89 -20.96 -30.90
CA ILE A 668 5.66 -21.78 -31.04
C ILE A 668 4.38 -20.96 -30.98
N LEU A 669 4.20 -20.14 -29.93
CA LEU A 669 2.98 -19.36 -29.73
C LEU A 669 2.74 -18.38 -30.88
N ASP A 670 3.79 -17.65 -31.27
CA ASP A 670 3.69 -16.61 -32.29
C ASP A 670 3.49 -17.22 -33.69
N THR A 671 4.11 -18.37 -33.98
CA THR A 671 3.85 -19.15 -35.21
C THR A 671 2.41 -19.65 -35.29
N LEU A 672 1.86 -20.23 -34.20
CA LEU A 672 0.47 -20.72 -34.18
C LEU A 672 -0.52 -19.56 -34.32
N VAL A 673 -0.30 -18.44 -33.62
CA VAL A 673 -1.13 -17.23 -33.74
C VAL A 673 -1.06 -16.65 -35.16
N ALA A 674 0.12 -16.61 -35.79
CA ALA A 674 0.27 -16.15 -37.17
C ALA A 674 -0.42 -17.08 -38.19
N LYS A 675 -0.36 -18.42 -37.98
CA LYS A 675 -1.07 -19.42 -38.78
C LYS A 675 -2.58 -19.20 -38.72
N GLU A 676 -3.15 -19.06 -37.52
CA GLU A 676 -4.58 -18.87 -37.35
C GLU A 676 -5.06 -17.48 -37.81
N LEU A 677 -4.26 -16.41 -37.63
CA LEU A 677 -4.59 -15.09 -38.20
C LEU A 677 -4.63 -15.12 -39.73
N LYS A 678 -3.72 -15.88 -40.37
CA LYS A 678 -3.76 -16.12 -41.83
C LYS A 678 -4.98 -16.93 -42.25
N ASN A 679 -5.39 -17.93 -41.46
CA ASN A 679 -6.60 -18.73 -41.72
C ASN A 679 -7.90 -17.91 -41.53
N TYR A 680 -7.90 -16.96 -40.60
CA TYR A 680 -9.02 -16.05 -40.34
C TYR A 680 -9.16 -14.92 -41.38
N TYR A 681 -8.06 -14.52 -42.03
CA TYR A 681 -8.05 -13.44 -43.02
C TYR A 681 -9.06 -13.66 -44.15
N GLY A 682 -9.96 -12.69 -44.35
CA GLY A 682 -11.05 -12.74 -45.31
C GLY A 682 -12.38 -13.27 -44.75
N SER A 683 -12.42 -13.74 -43.51
CA SER A 683 -13.66 -14.10 -42.80
C SER A 683 -14.14 -13.07 -41.77
N GLY A 684 -13.24 -12.20 -41.28
CA GLY A 684 -13.55 -11.09 -40.38
C GLY A 684 -14.02 -9.82 -41.10
N THR A 685 -14.22 -8.75 -40.32
CA THR A 685 -14.57 -7.41 -40.81
C THR A 685 -13.44 -6.75 -41.61
N GLU A 686 -13.75 -5.70 -42.36
CA GLU A 686 -12.76 -4.96 -43.16
C GLU A 686 -11.63 -4.37 -42.28
N GLU A 687 -11.95 -3.84 -41.10
CA GLU A 687 -10.95 -3.32 -40.14
C GLU A 687 -10.03 -4.42 -39.62
N GLU A 688 -10.59 -5.59 -39.28
CA GLU A 688 -9.83 -6.77 -38.85
C GLU A 688 -8.92 -7.28 -39.97
N ASN A 689 -9.44 -7.42 -41.20
CA ASN A 689 -8.65 -7.88 -42.34
C ASN A 689 -7.50 -6.91 -42.66
N GLN A 690 -7.74 -5.59 -42.63
CA GLN A 690 -6.69 -4.59 -42.81
C GLN A 690 -5.62 -4.66 -41.69
N ALA A 691 -6.04 -4.81 -40.43
CA ALA A 691 -5.12 -4.96 -39.30
C ALA A 691 -4.29 -6.25 -39.39
N ILE A 692 -4.91 -7.39 -39.74
CA ILE A 692 -4.25 -8.68 -39.93
C ILE A 692 -3.23 -8.61 -41.07
N ALA A 693 -3.63 -8.08 -42.23
CA ALA A 693 -2.74 -7.95 -43.39
C ALA A 693 -1.52 -7.07 -43.08
N LYS A 694 -1.75 -5.96 -42.37
CA LYS A 694 -0.66 -5.10 -41.89
C LYS A 694 0.25 -5.84 -40.92
N TYR A 695 -0.30 -6.53 -39.92
CA TYR A 695 0.48 -7.24 -38.90
C TYR A 695 1.33 -8.37 -39.49
N LEU A 696 0.76 -9.21 -40.36
CA LEU A 696 1.49 -10.31 -41.01
C LEU A 696 2.61 -9.80 -41.92
N LYS A 697 2.38 -8.68 -42.61
CA LYS A 697 3.37 -8.03 -43.48
C LYS A 697 4.48 -7.33 -42.70
N GLU A 698 4.16 -6.61 -41.62
CA GLU A 698 5.15 -5.89 -40.81
C GLU A 698 5.96 -6.82 -39.89
N THR A 699 5.36 -7.91 -39.39
CA THR A 699 6.00 -8.79 -38.40
C THR A 699 6.68 -10.01 -39.04
N TYR A 700 6.08 -10.59 -40.08
CA TYR A 700 6.55 -11.85 -40.69
C TYR A 700 6.91 -11.69 -42.18
N SER A 701 6.89 -10.47 -42.72
CA SER A 701 7.10 -10.19 -44.16
C SER A 701 6.13 -10.94 -45.10
N PHE A 702 4.97 -11.38 -44.59
CA PHE A 702 4.01 -12.19 -45.34
C PHE A 702 2.85 -11.33 -45.87
N ASP A 703 2.72 -11.23 -47.20
CA ASP A 703 1.69 -10.41 -47.84
C ASP A 703 0.47 -11.25 -48.24
N VAL A 704 -0.57 -11.24 -47.40
CA VAL A 704 -1.88 -11.87 -47.67
C VAL A 704 -2.70 -11.16 -48.75
N THR A 705 -2.35 -9.92 -49.15
CA THR A 705 -3.13 -9.16 -50.14
C THR A 705 -2.82 -9.57 -51.58
N HIS A 706 -1.66 -10.18 -51.82
CA HIS A 706 -1.30 -10.76 -53.10
C HIS A 706 -1.79 -12.21 -53.20
N LYS A 707 -2.88 -12.44 -53.96
CA LYS A 707 -3.19 -13.79 -54.46
C LYS A 707 -2.05 -14.28 -55.36
N PRO A 708 -1.43 -15.43 -55.08
CA PRO A 708 -0.57 -16.10 -56.06
C PRO A 708 -1.43 -16.48 -57.27
N MET A 709 -0.87 -16.34 -58.48
CA MET A 709 -1.47 -16.95 -59.67
C MET A 709 -1.52 -18.47 -59.49
N GLN A 710 -2.56 -19.09 -60.06
CA GLN A 710 -2.82 -20.53 -59.95
C GLN A 710 -1.60 -21.35 -60.37
N TYR A 711 -1.22 -22.32 -59.54
CA TYR A 711 -0.58 -23.54 -60.02
C TYR A 711 -1.33 -24.74 -59.46
N THR A 712 -1.86 -25.57 -60.36
CA THR A 712 -2.59 -26.79 -60.02
C THR A 712 -1.65 -27.98 -59.91
N SER A 713 -1.62 -28.63 -58.75
CA SER A 713 -1.80 -30.08 -58.67
C SER A 713 -2.19 -30.49 -57.26
N ALA A 714 -3.08 -31.47 -57.14
CA ALA A 714 -3.56 -31.97 -55.86
C ALA A 714 -2.52 -32.91 -55.23
N ALA A 715 -1.90 -32.50 -54.11
CA ALA A 715 -1.14 -33.35 -53.19
C ALA A 715 -0.76 -32.59 -51.90
N SER A 716 -1.72 -32.26 -51.02
CA SER A 716 -1.38 -31.69 -49.68
C SER A 716 -2.37 -31.99 -48.54
N ASP A 717 -3.32 -32.92 -48.69
CA ASP A 717 -4.26 -33.30 -47.62
C ASP A 717 -3.69 -34.35 -46.65
N SER A 718 -2.38 -34.27 -46.35
CA SER A 718 -1.72 -35.19 -45.42
C SER A 718 -0.39 -34.65 -44.83
N GLN A 719 -0.31 -33.38 -44.48
CA GLN A 719 0.69 -32.94 -43.49
C GLN A 719 0.12 -33.21 -42.10
N SER A 720 0.81 -34.07 -41.35
CA SER A 720 0.43 -34.39 -39.96
C SER A 720 0.86 -33.24 -39.04
N SER A 721 0.19 -33.05 -37.90
CA SER A 721 0.65 -32.12 -36.85
C SER A 721 2.08 -32.44 -36.39
N ALA A 722 2.52 -33.69 -36.56
CA ALA A 722 3.90 -34.12 -36.35
C ALA A 722 4.93 -33.49 -37.30
N ASP A 723 4.57 -33.18 -38.56
CA ASP A 723 5.49 -32.59 -39.54
C ASP A 723 5.63 -31.07 -39.32
N GLU A 724 4.53 -30.41 -38.95
CA GLU A 724 4.53 -28.99 -38.58
C GLU A 724 5.35 -28.72 -37.31
N MET A 725 5.28 -29.62 -36.33
CA MET A 725 6.10 -29.57 -35.12
C MET A 725 7.61 -29.55 -35.46
N GLN A 726 8.06 -30.38 -36.42
CA GLN A 726 9.47 -30.43 -36.80
C GLN A 726 9.97 -29.10 -37.38
N GLN A 727 9.13 -28.37 -38.13
CA GLN A 727 9.50 -27.06 -38.68
C GLN A 727 9.62 -25.98 -37.59
N ALA A 728 8.70 -25.96 -36.62
CA ALA A 728 8.76 -25.04 -35.48
C ALA A 728 9.92 -25.37 -34.51
N MET A 729 10.24 -26.65 -34.33
CA MET A 729 11.41 -27.08 -33.56
C MET A 729 12.72 -26.68 -34.23
N ALA A 730 12.85 -26.83 -35.56
CA ALA A 730 14.04 -26.45 -36.31
C ALA A 730 14.34 -24.95 -36.18
N THR A 731 13.34 -24.08 -36.37
CA THR A 731 13.51 -22.63 -36.22
C THR A 731 13.87 -22.24 -34.78
N THR A 732 13.26 -22.86 -33.77
CA THR A 732 13.56 -22.56 -32.35
C THR A 732 15.00 -22.99 -31.98
N LEU A 733 15.48 -24.11 -32.53
CA LEU A 733 16.86 -24.60 -32.37
C LEU A 733 17.90 -23.66 -33.01
N GLU A 734 17.60 -23.09 -34.18
CA GLU A 734 18.48 -22.10 -34.84
C GLU A 734 18.61 -20.82 -34.01
N THR A 735 17.49 -20.21 -33.58
CA THR A 735 17.54 -19.01 -32.71
C THR A 735 18.25 -19.26 -31.37
N SER A 736 18.12 -20.47 -30.81
CA SER A 736 18.80 -20.83 -29.55
C SER A 736 20.33 -20.94 -29.69
N GLN A 737 20.82 -21.22 -30.91
CA GLN A 737 22.27 -21.23 -31.19
C GLN A 737 22.80 -19.82 -31.46
N GLU A 738 22.01 -18.93 -32.04
CA GLU A 738 22.39 -17.53 -32.26
C GLU A 738 22.43 -16.71 -30.95
N GLU A 739 21.44 -16.87 -30.05
CA GLU A 739 21.48 -16.19 -28.73
C GLU A 739 22.68 -16.65 -27.87
N ALA A 740 23.12 -17.90 -28.01
CA ALA A 740 24.28 -18.43 -27.30
C ALA A 740 25.64 -17.86 -27.77
N TRP A 741 25.67 -17.09 -28.87
CA TRP A 741 26.88 -16.42 -29.39
C TRP A 741 26.94 -14.91 -29.04
N PHE A 742 25.97 -14.38 -28.29
CA PHE A 742 25.88 -12.95 -27.93
C PHE A 742 25.57 -12.72 -26.43
N ASP A 743 26.30 -13.37 -25.52
CA ASP A 743 26.28 -13.02 -24.09
C ASP A 743 27.68 -13.02 -23.45
N ASP A 744 28.48 -12.00 -23.80
CA ASP A 744 29.73 -11.62 -23.11
C ASP A 744 29.84 -10.08 -23.12
N GLY A 745 29.22 -9.40 -22.14
CA GLY A 745 29.25 -7.94 -22.03
C GLY A 745 28.57 -7.36 -20.78
N GLU A 746 29.34 -6.74 -19.88
CA GLU A 746 28.84 -6.14 -18.63
C GLU A 746 27.83 -4.97 -18.82
N PRO A 747 26.94 -4.73 -17.84
CA PRO A 747 25.82 -3.79 -17.98
C PRO A 747 26.22 -2.30 -17.84
N GLY A 748 26.25 -1.60 -18.97
CA GLY A 748 26.41 -0.14 -19.05
C GLY A 748 25.11 0.67 -18.87
N GLN A 749 25.25 1.94 -18.44
CA GLN A 749 24.16 2.89 -18.19
C GLN A 749 23.34 3.27 -19.45
N PRO A 750 22.08 3.74 -19.28
CA PRO A 750 21.21 4.06 -20.42
C PRO A 750 21.66 5.32 -21.19
N PRO A 751 21.63 5.31 -22.54
CA PRO A 751 22.02 6.47 -23.34
C PRO A 751 20.95 7.56 -23.35
N ALA A 752 21.40 8.81 -23.46
CA ALA A 752 20.55 9.99 -23.57
C ALA A 752 19.96 10.15 -24.98
N ALA A 753 18.83 10.86 -25.08
CA ALA A 753 18.18 11.19 -26.35
C ALA A 753 19.10 11.99 -27.29
N GLN A 754 19.00 11.73 -28.59
CA GLN A 754 19.56 12.59 -29.64
C GLN A 754 18.51 12.88 -30.73
N ASP A 755 18.41 14.17 -31.06
CA ASP A 755 17.47 14.70 -32.06
C ASP A 755 17.86 14.30 -33.50
N GLY A 756 16.88 13.78 -34.25
CA GLY A 756 17.02 13.50 -35.67
C GLY A 756 16.81 14.75 -36.54
N ALA A 757 17.88 15.54 -36.78
CA ALA A 757 17.85 16.66 -37.72
C ALA A 757 18.64 16.35 -39.01
N THR A 758 17.93 15.99 -40.08
CA THR A 758 18.51 15.66 -41.40
C THR A 758 19.17 16.87 -42.07
N ARG A 759 20.45 16.72 -42.46
CA ARG A 759 21.27 17.79 -43.05
C ARG A 759 21.57 17.53 -44.53
N ARG A 760 20.82 18.16 -45.44
CA ARG A 760 21.21 18.27 -46.87
C ARG A 760 22.20 19.44 -47.06
N LYS A 761 23.27 19.21 -47.84
CA LYS A 761 24.30 20.22 -48.19
C LYS A 761 24.01 20.85 -49.57
N ALA A 762 24.21 22.16 -49.70
CA ALA A 762 24.82 22.84 -50.87
C ALA A 762 24.98 24.36 -50.60
N GLY A 763 25.90 25.06 -51.28
CA GLY A 763 25.75 26.51 -51.56
C GLY A 763 26.68 27.54 -50.90
N TRP A 764 27.99 27.47 -51.15
CA TRP A 764 28.87 28.59 -51.56
C TRP A 764 28.58 30.07 -51.15
N THR A 765 29.46 30.71 -50.37
CA THR A 765 30.43 31.79 -50.80
C THR A 765 31.02 32.63 -49.64
N ARG A 766 32.18 33.30 -49.86
CA ARG A 766 32.90 34.19 -48.93
C ARG A 766 32.76 35.68 -49.30
N ARG A 767 32.70 36.58 -48.30
CA ARG A 767 33.32 37.95 -48.17
C ARG A 767 32.81 38.57 -46.85
N ILE A 768 33.60 38.89 -45.81
CA ILE A 768 34.70 39.85 -45.60
C ILE A 768 34.27 41.34 -45.57
N ARG A 769 34.68 42.03 -44.48
CA ARG A 769 34.54 43.44 -44.01
C ARG A 769 33.39 43.65 -43.01
N ARG A 770 33.59 44.00 -41.72
CA ARG A 770 34.54 44.87 -40.98
C ARG A 770 34.26 46.38 -41.15
N ILE A 771 33.63 46.97 -40.13
CA ILE A 771 33.69 48.35 -39.54
C ILE A 771 32.98 48.16 -38.17
N GLU A 772 33.48 48.41 -36.95
CA GLU A 772 34.26 49.49 -36.29
C GLU A 772 33.41 50.61 -35.64
N GLY A 773 33.52 50.75 -34.31
CA GLY A 773 33.12 51.90 -33.47
C GLY A 773 31.65 52.06 -33.07
N ASP A 774 31.30 52.75 -31.97
CA ASP A 774 32.00 52.97 -30.68
C ASP A 774 30.94 53.39 -29.60
N ARG A 775 31.32 53.34 -28.32
CA ARG A 775 30.71 53.93 -27.10
C ARG A 775 29.33 54.64 -27.19
N SER A 776 28.43 54.34 -26.24
CA SER A 776 28.46 55.02 -24.92
C SER A 776 27.31 54.61 -23.98
N LEU A 777 27.57 54.69 -22.66
CA LEU A 777 26.60 54.48 -21.58
C LEU A 777 25.79 55.75 -21.30
N ARG A 778 24.51 55.61 -20.90
CA ARG A 778 23.96 56.42 -19.80
C ARG A 778 22.73 55.82 -19.12
N ILE A 779 22.80 55.84 -17.79
CA ILE A 779 21.70 55.58 -16.85
C ILE A 779 20.91 56.88 -16.65
N THR A 780 19.59 56.81 -16.50
CA THR A 780 18.77 57.85 -15.82
C THR A 780 17.71 57.21 -14.92
N ARG A 781 17.16 58.00 -13.99
CA ARG A 781 16.47 57.57 -12.75
C ARG A 781 15.13 58.30 -12.57
N LEU A 782 14.16 57.61 -11.92
CA LEU A 782 13.06 58.16 -11.08
C LEU A 782 11.99 59.03 -11.80
N PRO A 783 10.87 59.44 -11.13
CA PRO A 783 10.29 59.04 -9.82
C PRO A 783 8.92 58.32 -9.98
N GLY A 784 8.13 57.89 -8.98
CA GLY A 784 8.14 58.10 -7.53
C GLY A 784 6.96 58.98 -7.06
N LYS A 785 5.87 58.38 -6.54
CA LYS A 785 4.83 59.07 -5.76
C LYS A 785 4.12 58.14 -4.77
N SER A 786 4.03 58.59 -3.52
CA SER A 786 3.27 57.96 -2.42
C SER A 786 2.01 58.77 -2.15
N LYS A 787 0.95 58.13 -1.62
CA LYS A 787 -0.12 58.84 -0.90
C LYS A 787 -0.53 58.06 0.34
N ARG A 788 -0.32 58.70 1.49
CA ARG A 788 -0.84 58.37 2.81
C ARG A 788 -2.09 59.23 3.03
N ILE A 789 -3.15 58.69 3.62
CA ILE A 789 -4.24 59.48 4.24
C ILE A 789 -4.49 58.85 5.61
N GLU A 790 -4.60 59.71 6.63
CA GLU A 790 -4.83 59.34 8.01
C GLU A 790 -6.21 59.81 8.48
N HIS A 791 -6.80 59.00 9.37
CA HIS A 791 -7.71 59.38 10.48
C HIS A 791 -9.11 59.94 10.17
N GLY A 792 -10.05 59.49 11.00
CA GLY A 792 -11.45 59.89 11.01
C GLY A 792 -12.27 59.13 12.05
N ASP A 793 -12.00 59.36 13.34
CA ASP A 793 -12.93 58.99 14.41
C ASP A 793 -14.20 59.86 14.34
N ASN A 794 -15.39 59.27 14.50
CA ASN A 794 -16.39 59.75 15.46
C ASN A 794 -17.66 58.88 15.54
N LYS A 795 -18.08 58.63 16.79
CA LYS A 795 -19.41 58.18 17.27
C LYS A 795 -19.84 56.74 17.01
#